data_AF-A0A158QGZ0-F1
#
_entry.id   AF-A0A158QGZ0-F1
#
_cell.length_a   1.000
_cell.length_b   1.000
_cell.length_c   1.000
_cell.angle_alpha   90.00
_cell.angle_beta   90.00
_cell.angle_gamma   90.00
#
_symmetry.space_group_name_H-M   'P 1'
#
loop_
_entity.id
_entity.type
_entity.pdbx_description
1 polymer ?
#
loop_
_entity_poly.entity_id
_entity_poly.type
_entity_poly.pdbx_seq_one_letter_code
_entity_poly.pdbx_strand_id
1 'polypeptide(L)'
;MPRTYEQELEFLEKISPCCWKIKKGFVPDMKVEGVFYVNDFLGKLMFDELRQFSTSGDYGGFLPGMKQIANVAALPGIVHRSVGLPDVHSGYGFAIGNMAAFDMADPMAVVSPGGVGFDINCGVRLLRTNLTLKDVLPVKEQLTQALFDHIPVGVGSKGIIPMNARNLDEALEMGMDWSLREGYVWADDKEHCEEYGRMLQANPNKVSLRAKKRGLPQLGTLGAGNHYAEIQVVEEIFDRHAASKMGIDQLNQVVLMIHCGSRGLGHQVATDALQEMERVMKRDNIVVNDRQLACARIDSPEGQDYLAAMAAAANYAWVNRSSMTFLSRQAFAKMFNSTPDDLDMHVIYDVSHNIAKVEEHWVNGKPTQLLVHRKGSTRAFPPHHPLIPVDYQLTGQPVLIGGTMGTCSYVLTGTDKAMTETFGSTCHGAGRAISRAKSRRTLEYSDVLAKLQENGISIRVASPKLVMEEAPESYKNVTDVVNTLVLPRGWNQFKSPQTAPNRCYQRLILILVCALFLRMHILSALFHMSELSDKDQEVLGNTAEDIDNALRCRDEVIGDDQGDMASKSRMTIPFAPPTLDGGALLLSRYGIQDSGLFRMYELISTPPSDESDLAKLSRTFKSVPLFASFISGATAGCLAVPGIFNQFTHSNQLTVWRTKEMAKVCTFCSIV
;
A
#
# COMPACT_ATOMS: atom_id res chain seq x y z
N MET A 1 16.50 10.60 -39.51
CA MET A 1 16.47 11.81 -38.68
C MET A 1 15.74 11.48 -37.39
N PRO A 2 16.11 12.07 -36.23
CA PRO A 2 15.28 11.97 -35.03
C PRO A 2 13.87 12.49 -35.32
N ARG A 3 12.86 11.85 -34.74
CA ARG A 3 11.45 12.24 -34.93
C ARG A 3 11.19 13.59 -34.26
N THR A 4 10.32 14.41 -34.86
CA THR A 4 9.85 15.65 -34.23
C THR A 4 8.95 15.32 -33.03
N TYR A 5 8.70 16.32 -32.18
CA TYR A 5 7.83 16.12 -31.02
C TYR A 5 6.42 15.66 -31.42
N GLU A 6 5.87 16.22 -32.50
CA GLU A 6 4.55 15.85 -33.03
C GLU A 6 4.52 14.38 -33.49
N GLN A 7 5.59 13.92 -34.16
CA GLN A 7 5.74 12.53 -34.57
C GLN A 7 5.92 11.58 -33.37
N GLU A 8 6.55 12.03 -32.30
CA GLU A 8 6.65 11.27 -31.04
C GLU A 8 5.28 11.12 -30.38
N LEU A 9 4.43 12.15 -30.41
CA LEU A 9 3.08 12.13 -29.83
C LEU A 9 2.14 11.11 -30.48
N GLU A 10 2.32 10.76 -31.75
CA GLU A 10 1.49 9.78 -32.47
C GLU A 10 1.52 8.37 -31.81
N PHE A 11 2.61 8.07 -31.10
CA PHE A 11 2.82 6.82 -30.36
C PHE A 11 2.30 6.86 -28.93
N LEU A 12 1.83 8.00 -28.45
CA LEU A 12 1.32 8.19 -27.10
C LEU A 12 -0.20 8.27 -27.12
N GLU A 13 -0.86 7.43 -26.34
CA GLU A 13 -2.33 7.36 -26.29
C GLU A 13 -2.82 7.42 -24.85
N LYS A 14 -3.68 8.40 -24.55
CA LYS A 14 -4.30 8.51 -23.22
C LYS A 14 -5.39 7.43 -23.09
N ILE A 15 -5.18 6.47 -22.18
CA ILE A 15 -6.14 5.39 -21.92
C ILE A 15 -7.18 5.84 -20.89
N SER A 16 -6.75 6.56 -19.86
CA SER A 16 -7.61 7.06 -18.78
C SER A 16 -7.10 8.42 -18.29
N PRO A 17 -7.82 9.12 -17.38
CA PRO A 17 -7.39 10.43 -16.89
C PRO A 17 -5.95 10.46 -16.37
N CYS A 18 -5.48 9.34 -15.81
CA CYS A 18 -4.14 9.21 -15.23
C CYS A 18 -3.27 8.15 -15.91
N CYS A 19 -3.67 7.56 -17.04
CA CYS A 19 -2.93 6.47 -17.67
C CYS A 19 -2.69 6.73 -19.15
N TRP A 20 -1.45 6.54 -19.56
CA TRP A 20 -0.99 6.70 -20.93
C TRP A 20 -0.29 5.43 -21.42
N LYS A 21 -0.54 5.08 -22.67
CA LYS A 21 0.09 3.99 -23.40
C LYS A 21 1.19 4.53 -24.29
N ILE A 22 2.31 3.80 -24.35
CA ILE A 22 3.38 3.98 -25.31
C ILE A 22 3.29 2.82 -26.31
N LYS A 23 2.82 3.12 -27.52
CA LYS A 23 2.63 2.14 -28.59
C LYS A 23 3.97 1.57 -29.07
N LYS A 24 3.93 0.31 -29.52
CA LYS A 24 5.08 -0.33 -30.20
C LYS A 24 5.54 0.52 -31.38
N GLY A 25 6.85 0.58 -31.59
CA GLY A 25 7.49 1.45 -32.57
C GLY A 25 7.84 2.85 -32.04
N PHE A 26 7.54 3.17 -30.77
CA PHE A 26 8.06 4.38 -30.14
C PHE A 26 9.60 4.33 -30.00
N VAL A 27 10.17 3.16 -29.83
CA VAL A 27 11.59 2.89 -30.04
C VAL A 27 11.73 1.58 -30.83
N PRO A 28 12.90 1.31 -31.45
CA PRO A 28 13.13 0.04 -32.13
C PRO A 28 12.90 -1.16 -31.20
N ASP A 29 12.50 -2.30 -31.77
CA ASP A 29 12.48 -3.61 -31.12
C ASP A 29 11.58 -3.78 -29.88
N MET A 30 10.62 -2.87 -29.65
CA MET A 30 9.62 -3.03 -28.59
C MET A 30 8.87 -4.36 -28.68
N LYS A 31 9.07 -5.23 -27.69
CA LYS A 31 8.42 -6.55 -27.56
C LYS A 31 7.02 -6.43 -26.97
N VAL A 32 6.84 -5.49 -26.03
CA VAL A 32 5.57 -5.15 -25.38
C VAL A 32 5.30 -3.65 -25.49
N GLU A 33 4.11 -3.22 -25.08
CA GLU A 33 3.79 -1.80 -24.95
C GLU A 33 4.35 -1.23 -23.64
N GLY A 34 4.60 0.07 -23.61
CA GLY A 34 4.86 0.81 -22.37
C GLY A 34 3.57 1.38 -21.80
N VAL A 35 3.50 1.55 -20.49
CA VAL A 35 2.42 2.29 -19.81
C VAL A 35 3.04 3.22 -18.80
N PHE A 36 2.48 4.42 -18.63
CA PHE A 36 2.85 5.28 -17.51
C PHE A 36 1.64 5.97 -16.89
N TYR A 37 1.71 6.17 -15.58
CA TYR A 37 0.65 6.75 -14.79
C TYR A 37 1.02 8.17 -14.37
N VAL A 38 0.28 9.18 -14.82
CA VAL A 38 0.50 10.59 -14.44
C VAL A 38 -0.82 11.36 -14.50
N ASN A 39 -1.09 12.20 -13.51
CA ASN A 39 -2.13 13.23 -13.61
C ASN A 39 -1.68 14.39 -14.53
N ASP A 40 -2.54 15.39 -14.73
CA ASP A 40 -2.24 16.50 -15.65
C ASP A 40 -1.01 17.34 -15.20
N PHE A 41 -0.77 17.47 -13.89
CA PHE A 41 0.39 18.19 -13.35
C PHE A 41 1.70 17.44 -13.60
N LEU A 42 1.74 16.14 -13.27
CA LEU A 42 2.91 15.29 -13.46
C LEU A 42 3.17 15.00 -14.94
N GLY A 43 2.11 14.93 -15.75
CA GLY A 43 2.19 14.75 -17.19
C GLY A 43 2.98 15.87 -17.84
N LYS A 44 2.76 17.12 -17.43
CA LYS A 44 3.51 18.28 -17.96
C LYS A 44 5.02 18.06 -17.88
N LEU A 45 5.54 17.56 -16.75
CA LEU A 45 6.98 17.31 -16.57
C LEU A 45 7.51 16.28 -17.59
N MET A 46 6.78 15.18 -17.76
CA MET A 46 7.16 14.10 -18.69
C MET A 46 7.12 14.56 -20.15
N PHE A 47 6.08 15.31 -20.55
CA PHE A 47 5.94 15.81 -21.92
C PHE A 47 6.92 16.95 -22.23
N ASP A 48 7.24 17.80 -21.25
CA ASP A 48 8.24 18.85 -21.42
C ASP A 48 9.65 18.26 -21.57
N GLU A 49 9.97 17.16 -20.88
CA GLU A 49 11.23 16.42 -21.07
C GLU A 49 11.33 15.84 -22.48
N LEU A 50 10.26 15.18 -22.97
CA LEU A 50 10.21 14.65 -24.33
C LEU A 50 10.33 15.77 -25.38
N ARG A 51 9.64 16.90 -25.19
CA ARG A 51 9.70 18.05 -26.11
C ARG A 51 11.10 18.63 -26.20
N GLN A 52 11.78 18.78 -25.06
CA GLN A 52 13.15 19.29 -25.03
C GLN A 52 14.08 18.36 -25.81
N PHE A 53 14.01 17.04 -25.55
CA PHE A 53 14.80 16.04 -26.27
C PHE A 53 14.55 16.05 -27.79
N SER A 54 13.30 16.14 -28.24
CA SER A 54 12.96 16.21 -29.67
C SER A 54 13.47 17.48 -30.36
N THR A 55 13.71 18.56 -29.60
CA THR A 55 14.15 19.86 -30.15
C THR A 55 15.67 19.97 -30.20
N SER A 56 16.36 19.63 -29.11
CA SER A 56 17.80 19.79 -28.99
C SER A 56 18.60 18.57 -29.45
N GLY A 57 17.97 17.39 -29.55
CA GLY A 57 18.65 16.12 -29.80
C GLY A 57 19.53 15.62 -28.64
N ASP A 58 19.73 16.46 -27.61
CA ASP A 58 20.48 16.18 -26.40
C ASP A 58 19.77 16.83 -25.20
N TYR A 59 19.43 16.01 -24.21
CA TYR A 59 18.86 16.46 -22.93
C TYR A 59 19.93 16.55 -21.83
N GLY A 60 21.17 16.93 -22.16
CA GLY A 60 22.22 17.26 -21.19
C GLY A 60 22.39 16.24 -20.05
N GLY A 61 22.12 14.95 -20.32
CA GLY A 61 21.81 13.95 -19.30
C GLY A 61 21.26 12.63 -19.86
N PHE A 62 20.38 11.98 -19.08
CA PHE A 62 19.72 10.72 -19.44
C PHE A 62 18.62 10.90 -20.48
N LEU A 63 18.25 9.82 -21.19
CA LEU A 63 17.07 9.82 -22.08
C LEU A 63 15.79 10.15 -21.30
N PRO A 64 14.80 10.81 -21.94
CA PRO A 64 13.51 11.08 -21.31
C PRO A 64 12.87 9.83 -20.71
N GLY A 65 12.16 9.98 -19.58
CA GLY A 65 11.54 8.85 -18.88
C GLY A 65 10.64 8.01 -19.79
N MET A 66 9.88 8.64 -20.70
CA MET A 66 9.06 7.94 -21.70
C MET A 66 9.88 7.06 -22.65
N LYS A 67 11.05 7.54 -23.09
CA LYS A 67 11.97 6.77 -23.96
C LYS A 67 12.60 5.60 -23.21
N GLN A 68 12.92 5.80 -21.94
CA GLN A 68 13.46 4.74 -21.08
C GLN A 68 12.45 3.62 -20.83
N ILE A 69 11.20 3.97 -20.49
CA ILE A 69 10.11 2.98 -20.36
C ILE A 69 9.99 2.14 -21.64
N ALA A 70 10.05 2.78 -22.81
CA ALA A 70 9.97 2.10 -24.09
C ALA A 70 11.20 1.25 -24.43
N ASN A 71 12.41 1.70 -24.07
CA ASN A 71 13.62 0.90 -24.24
C ASN A 71 13.58 -0.36 -23.36
N VAL A 72 13.05 -0.25 -22.15
CA VAL A 72 12.80 -1.42 -21.29
C VAL A 72 11.78 -2.36 -21.93
N ALA A 73 10.74 -1.82 -22.58
CA ALA A 73 9.76 -2.60 -23.34
C ALA A 73 10.35 -3.36 -24.55
N ALA A 74 11.58 -3.06 -24.95
CA ALA A 74 12.32 -3.76 -26.01
C ALA A 74 13.22 -4.89 -25.49
N LEU A 75 13.35 -5.06 -24.16
CA LEU A 75 14.23 -6.07 -23.60
C LEU A 75 13.73 -7.51 -23.87
N PRO A 76 14.64 -8.47 -24.12
CA PRO A 76 14.27 -9.87 -24.33
C PRO A 76 13.56 -10.49 -23.11
N GLY A 77 12.50 -11.27 -23.38
CA GLY A 77 11.70 -11.97 -22.36
C GLY A 77 10.87 -11.10 -21.43
N ILE A 78 10.71 -9.80 -21.72
CA ILE A 78 9.78 -8.94 -20.97
C ILE A 78 8.32 -9.38 -21.17
N VAL A 79 7.56 -9.36 -20.09
CA VAL A 79 6.18 -9.83 -20.04
C VAL A 79 5.21 -8.67 -19.86
N HIS A 80 4.08 -8.75 -20.56
CA HIS A 80 2.92 -7.84 -20.48
C HIS A 80 3.20 -6.38 -20.87
N ARG A 81 3.97 -5.63 -20.06
CA ARG A 81 4.24 -4.20 -20.24
C ARG A 81 5.44 -3.72 -19.42
N SER A 82 6.09 -2.66 -19.88
CA SER A 82 6.98 -1.82 -19.07
C SER A 82 6.17 -0.69 -18.44
N VAL A 83 6.27 -0.50 -17.11
CA VAL A 83 5.37 0.43 -16.39
C VAL A 83 6.15 1.54 -15.69
N GLY A 84 5.82 2.80 -16.00
CA GLY A 84 6.24 3.98 -15.25
C GLY A 84 5.18 4.43 -14.25
N LEU A 85 5.52 4.48 -12.97
CA LEU A 85 4.65 4.94 -11.88
C LEU A 85 4.67 6.49 -11.79
N PRO A 86 3.79 7.14 -11.00
CA PRO A 86 3.63 8.60 -11.06
C PRO A 86 4.86 9.42 -10.66
N ASP A 87 5.74 8.83 -9.87
CA ASP A 87 7.05 9.38 -9.52
C ASP A 87 8.11 9.19 -10.62
N VAL A 88 7.76 8.65 -11.80
CA VAL A 88 8.72 8.30 -12.86
C VAL A 88 9.58 9.47 -13.34
N HIS A 89 10.88 9.28 -13.41
CA HIS A 89 11.83 10.26 -13.94
C HIS A 89 13.10 9.57 -14.44
N SER A 90 13.87 10.29 -15.26
CA SER A 90 15.02 9.73 -15.95
C SER A 90 16.08 9.16 -15.01
N GLY A 91 16.55 7.95 -15.33
CA GLY A 91 17.52 7.18 -14.54
C GLY A 91 18.56 6.49 -15.41
N TYR A 92 19.39 5.60 -14.82
CA TYR A 92 20.38 4.83 -15.58
C TYR A 92 19.75 3.61 -16.26
N GLY A 93 19.59 3.64 -17.59
CA GLY A 93 18.93 2.58 -18.38
C GLY A 93 17.42 2.56 -18.16
N PHE A 94 16.98 1.98 -17.04
CA PHE A 94 15.60 2.10 -16.58
C PHE A 94 15.39 3.49 -15.95
N ALA A 95 14.21 4.06 -16.18
CA ALA A 95 13.76 5.22 -15.42
C ALA A 95 13.59 4.85 -13.93
N ILE A 96 13.78 5.81 -13.03
CA ILE A 96 13.39 5.64 -11.62
C ILE A 96 11.86 5.78 -11.57
N GLY A 97 11.16 4.94 -10.83
CA GLY A 97 9.71 4.78 -10.93
C GLY A 97 9.28 3.77 -11.99
N ASN A 98 10.22 3.07 -12.64
CA ASN A 98 9.92 2.06 -13.65
C ASN A 98 10.06 0.65 -13.06
N MET A 99 9.11 -0.20 -13.44
CA MET A 99 9.16 -1.63 -13.20
C MET A 99 9.01 -2.39 -14.52
N ALA A 100 9.61 -3.59 -14.58
CA ALA A 100 9.39 -4.58 -15.64
C ALA A 100 9.46 -6.00 -15.07
N ALA A 101 8.72 -6.94 -15.65
CA ALA A 101 8.75 -8.34 -15.26
C ALA A 101 9.22 -9.21 -16.44
N PHE A 102 10.01 -10.24 -16.15
CA PHE A 102 10.61 -11.13 -17.15
C PHE A 102 10.26 -12.58 -16.82
N ASP A 103 9.89 -13.37 -17.83
CA ASP A 103 9.47 -14.76 -17.63
C ASP A 103 10.67 -15.65 -17.28
N MET A 104 10.65 -16.29 -16.11
CA MET A 104 11.72 -17.20 -15.69
C MET A 104 11.83 -18.44 -16.59
N ALA A 105 10.76 -18.81 -17.31
CA ALA A 105 10.76 -19.94 -18.23
C ALA A 105 11.26 -19.58 -19.64
N ASP A 106 11.38 -18.29 -19.97
CA ASP A 106 11.92 -17.86 -21.27
C ASP A 106 13.46 -17.84 -21.21
N PRO A 107 14.17 -18.70 -21.98
CA PRO A 107 15.63 -18.73 -21.98
C PRO A 107 16.27 -17.44 -22.51
N MET A 108 15.48 -16.56 -23.14
CA MET A 108 15.91 -15.24 -23.59
C MET A 108 15.67 -14.16 -22.54
N ALA A 109 14.95 -14.43 -21.46
CA ALA A 109 14.69 -13.46 -20.40
C ALA A 109 15.97 -12.99 -19.72
N VAL A 110 15.98 -11.72 -19.34
CA VAL A 110 17.18 -11.04 -18.85
C VAL A 110 17.02 -10.49 -17.43
N VAL A 111 18.16 -10.36 -16.76
CA VAL A 111 18.32 -9.56 -15.54
C VAL A 111 19.20 -8.35 -15.85
N SER A 112 18.81 -7.18 -15.38
CA SER A 112 19.56 -5.93 -15.58
C SER A 112 19.78 -5.18 -14.26
N PRO A 113 21.04 -4.93 -13.86
CA PRO A 113 21.36 -4.07 -12.72
C PRO A 113 20.82 -2.65 -12.88
N GLY A 114 20.72 -2.17 -14.12
CA GLY A 114 20.08 -0.90 -14.45
C GLY A 114 18.61 -0.84 -14.05
N GLY A 115 17.90 -1.98 -14.04
CA GLY A 115 16.51 -2.13 -13.62
C GLY A 115 16.28 -2.36 -12.13
N VAL A 116 17.36 -2.56 -11.35
CA VAL A 116 17.34 -2.58 -9.89
C VAL A 116 17.78 -1.23 -9.34
N GLY A 117 18.85 -0.67 -9.91
CA GLY A 117 19.49 0.55 -9.43
C GLY A 117 20.79 0.26 -8.66
N PHE A 118 21.60 1.32 -8.49
CA PHE A 118 22.91 1.19 -7.82
C PHE A 118 22.77 0.94 -6.33
N ASP A 119 21.85 1.62 -5.65
CA ASP A 119 21.59 1.39 -4.23
C ASP A 119 20.58 0.24 -4.07
N ILE A 120 21.09 -0.99 -4.18
CA ILE A 120 20.32 -2.23 -4.06
C ILE A 120 19.64 -2.26 -2.70
N ASN A 121 18.36 -2.60 -2.68
CA ASN A 121 17.49 -2.57 -1.51
C ASN A 121 17.57 -1.22 -0.75
N CYS A 122 17.73 -0.10 -1.46
CA CYS A 122 17.24 1.16 -0.93
C CYS A 122 15.75 0.98 -0.62
N GLY A 123 15.34 1.41 0.56
CA GLY A 123 14.03 1.12 1.09
C GLY A 123 13.72 1.97 2.32
N VAL A 124 12.49 1.82 2.79
CA VAL A 124 11.93 2.61 3.89
C VAL A 124 11.46 1.65 4.99
N ARG A 125 11.73 2.02 6.24
CA ARG A 125 11.19 1.36 7.43
C ARG A 125 10.43 2.39 8.26
N LEU A 126 9.26 2.03 8.77
CA LEU A 126 8.46 2.88 9.64
C LEU A 126 8.30 2.23 11.00
N LEU A 127 8.49 3.01 12.06
CA LEU A 127 8.24 2.61 13.44
C LEU A 127 7.11 3.44 14.03
N ARG A 128 6.23 2.80 14.79
CA ARG A 128 5.24 3.48 15.64
C ARG A 128 5.84 3.81 17.00
N THR A 129 5.17 4.70 17.73
CA THR A 129 5.39 4.93 19.17
C THR A 129 4.04 5.19 19.81
N ASN A 130 3.95 5.09 21.13
CA ASN A 130 2.79 5.57 21.90
C ASN A 130 2.85 7.07 22.24
N LEU A 131 3.89 7.77 21.77
CA LEU A 131 4.06 9.20 22.00
C LEU A 131 3.17 10.02 21.07
N THR A 132 2.82 11.23 21.54
CA THR A 132 2.11 12.22 20.76
C THR A 132 2.97 13.45 20.49
N LEU A 133 2.52 14.30 19.57
CA LEU A 133 3.13 15.59 19.28
C LEU A 133 3.38 16.42 20.55
N LYS A 134 2.47 16.37 21.54
CA LYS A 134 2.60 17.11 22.80
C LYS A 134 3.81 16.65 23.62
N ASP A 135 4.15 15.37 23.56
CA ASP A 135 5.26 14.77 24.31
C ASP A 135 6.61 15.12 23.68
N VAL A 136 6.65 15.18 22.34
CA VAL A 136 7.89 15.41 21.58
C VAL A 136 8.20 16.91 21.41
N LEU A 137 7.19 17.77 21.27
CA LEU A 137 7.40 19.22 21.02
C LEU A 137 8.40 19.88 21.99
N PRO A 138 8.34 19.65 23.33
CA PRO A 138 9.27 20.26 24.28
C PRO A 138 10.73 19.80 24.12
N VAL A 139 10.94 18.59 23.59
CA VAL A 139 12.26 17.96 23.46
C VAL A 139 12.70 17.81 22.01
N LYS A 140 11.98 18.40 21.04
CA LYS A 140 12.17 18.20 19.61
C LYS A 140 13.63 18.42 19.19
N GLU A 141 14.24 19.53 19.58
CA GLU A 141 15.62 19.85 19.20
C GLU A 141 16.63 18.87 19.82
N GLN A 142 16.42 18.48 21.07
CA GLN A 142 17.28 17.54 21.78
C GLN A 142 17.14 16.13 21.22
N LEU A 143 15.93 15.71 20.84
CA LEU A 143 15.66 14.41 20.26
C LEU A 143 16.24 14.30 18.86
N THR A 144 16.09 15.33 18.01
CA THR A 144 16.76 15.37 16.70
C THR A 144 18.28 15.31 16.86
N GLN A 145 18.84 16.04 17.83
CA GLN A 145 20.27 15.95 18.12
C GLN A 145 20.67 14.56 18.62
N ALA A 146 19.89 13.96 19.52
CA ALA A 146 20.16 12.62 20.03
C ALA A 146 20.16 11.58 18.91
N LEU A 147 19.21 11.63 17.97
CA LEU A 147 19.23 10.77 16.78
C LEU A 147 20.48 10.97 15.94
N PHE A 148 20.87 12.22 15.69
CA PHE A 148 22.08 12.54 14.92
C PHE A 148 23.37 12.04 15.59
N ASP A 149 23.41 12.07 16.93
CA ASP A 149 24.56 11.59 17.70
C ASP A 149 24.65 10.06 17.71
N HIS A 150 23.52 9.35 17.70
CA HIS A 150 23.48 7.88 17.70
C HIS A 150 23.58 7.27 16.31
N ILE A 151 23.09 7.95 15.26
CA ILE A 151 23.07 7.43 13.90
C ILE A 151 24.14 8.14 13.08
N PRO A 152 25.25 7.46 12.71
CA PRO A 152 26.26 8.08 11.87
C PRO A 152 25.70 8.44 10.48
N VAL A 153 25.86 9.69 10.11
CA VAL A 153 25.41 10.27 8.84
C VAL A 153 26.58 10.79 8.01
N GLY A 154 26.41 10.87 6.69
CA GLY A 154 27.40 11.45 5.77
C GLY A 154 28.24 10.44 4.99
N VAL A 155 28.95 10.95 3.98
CA VAL A 155 29.81 10.15 3.10
C VAL A 155 31.10 9.77 3.84
N GLY A 156 31.36 8.46 3.96
CA GLY A 156 32.59 7.95 4.60
C GLY A 156 32.48 7.74 6.11
N SER A 157 31.32 8.03 6.70
CA SER A 157 31.04 7.77 8.12
C SER A 157 31.08 6.29 8.43
N LYS A 158 31.45 5.97 9.68
CA LYS A 158 31.63 4.59 10.14
C LYS A 158 30.50 4.17 11.08
N GLY A 159 30.08 2.92 10.94
CA GLY A 159 29.15 2.26 11.85
C GLY A 159 29.66 2.20 13.28
N ILE A 160 28.73 2.25 14.22
CA ILE A 160 29.02 2.05 15.65
C ILE A 160 28.96 0.56 16.01
N ILE A 161 28.15 -0.22 15.29
CA ILE A 161 28.03 -1.66 15.52
C ILE A 161 29.35 -2.35 15.12
N PRO A 162 30.00 -3.09 16.04
CA PRO A 162 31.26 -3.78 15.76
C PRO A 162 31.13 -4.75 14.58
N MET A 163 31.90 -4.49 13.52
CA MET A 163 31.81 -5.23 12.27
C MET A 163 33.20 -5.64 11.80
N ASN A 164 33.42 -6.94 11.65
CA ASN A 164 34.64 -7.52 11.07
C ASN A 164 34.29 -8.27 9.78
N ALA A 165 35.30 -8.75 9.04
CA ALA A 165 35.08 -9.40 7.75
C ALA A 165 34.20 -10.66 7.84
N ARG A 166 34.33 -11.44 8.91
CA ARG A 166 33.52 -12.64 9.15
C ARG A 166 32.06 -12.27 9.44
N ASN A 167 31.83 -11.33 10.36
CA ASN A 167 30.49 -10.86 10.69
C ASN A 167 29.80 -10.25 9.47
N LEU A 168 30.55 -9.57 8.59
CA LEU A 168 30.00 -9.04 7.35
C LEU A 168 29.52 -10.15 6.42
N ASP A 169 30.32 -11.20 6.24
CA ASP A 169 29.92 -12.33 5.40
C ASP A 169 28.70 -13.06 5.95
N GLU A 170 28.65 -13.26 7.28
CA GLU A 170 27.47 -13.82 7.94
C GLU A 170 26.24 -12.91 7.78
N ALA A 171 26.38 -11.57 7.91
CA ALA A 171 25.30 -10.62 7.69
C ALA A 171 24.81 -10.60 6.23
N LEU A 172 25.72 -10.78 5.26
CA LEU A 172 25.37 -10.89 3.84
C LEU A 172 24.56 -12.16 3.53
N GLU A 173 24.81 -13.25 4.23
CA GLU A 173 24.11 -14.53 4.05
C GLU A 173 22.80 -14.61 4.85
N MET A 174 22.81 -14.14 6.09
CA MET A 174 21.73 -14.30 7.06
C MET A 174 20.76 -13.12 7.10
N GLY A 175 21.12 -11.95 6.57
CA GLY A 175 20.25 -10.76 6.66
C GLY A 175 19.88 -10.45 8.12
N MET A 176 18.61 -10.13 8.37
CA MET A 176 18.13 -9.83 9.73
C MET A 176 18.26 -10.99 10.73
N ASP A 177 18.41 -12.24 10.28
CA ASP A 177 18.68 -13.37 11.19
C ASP A 177 20.02 -13.18 11.93
N TRP A 178 21.01 -12.54 11.28
CA TRP A 178 22.26 -12.15 11.93
C TRP A 178 21.99 -11.09 13.01
N SER A 179 21.25 -10.03 12.67
CA SER A 179 20.90 -8.99 13.64
C SER A 179 20.15 -9.53 14.85
N LEU A 180 19.27 -10.52 14.65
CA LEU A 180 18.48 -11.14 15.72
C LEU A 180 19.39 -11.92 16.66
N ARG A 181 20.32 -12.70 16.10
CA ARG A 181 21.31 -13.46 16.87
C ARG A 181 22.23 -12.56 17.71
N GLU A 182 22.63 -11.42 17.16
CA GLU A 182 23.49 -10.46 17.87
C GLU A 182 22.71 -9.53 18.83
N GLY A 183 21.38 -9.61 18.86
CA GLY A 183 20.54 -8.82 19.78
C GLY A 183 20.25 -7.38 19.35
N TYR A 184 20.36 -7.07 18.05
CA TYR A 184 20.08 -5.74 17.51
C TYR A 184 18.63 -5.56 17.03
N VAL A 185 17.82 -6.63 16.99
CA VAL A 185 16.41 -6.58 16.55
C VAL A 185 15.54 -7.43 17.45
N TRP A 186 14.25 -7.10 17.47
CA TRP A 186 13.22 -7.96 18.04
C TRP A 186 12.75 -9.00 17.01
N ALA A 187 12.20 -10.12 17.48
CA ALA A 187 11.65 -11.13 16.59
C ALA A 187 10.52 -10.56 15.71
N ASP A 188 9.68 -9.72 16.31
CA ASP A 188 8.58 -9.01 15.65
C ASP A 188 9.04 -8.07 14.52
N ASP A 189 10.22 -7.43 14.65
CA ASP A 189 10.78 -6.58 13.59
C ASP A 189 11.04 -7.36 12.29
N LYS A 190 11.35 -8.65 12.43
CA LYS A 190 11.60 -9.56 11.31
C LYS A 190 10.31 -9.94 10.62
N GLU A 191 9.24 -10.19 11.38
CA GLU A 191 7.92 -10.51 10.84
C GLU A 191 7.33 -9.33 10.04
N HIS A 192 7.62 -8.11 10.47
CA HIS A 192 7.22 -6.87 9.82
C HIS A 192 8.23 -6.35 8.78
N CYS A 193 9.02 -7.24 8.18
CA CYS A 193 10.00 -6.90 7.15
C CYS A 193 9.76 -7.68 5.87
N GLU A 194 9.85 -7.01 4.72
CA GLU A 194 9.79 -7.66 3.42
C GLU A 194 10.84 -8.80 3.34
N GLU A 195 10.44 -9.98 2.84
CA GLU A 195 11.26 -11.22 2.86
C GLU A 195 11.71 -11.68 4.25
N TYR A 196 11.01 -11.28 5.32
CA TYR A 196 11.48 -11.49 6.69
C TYR A 196 12.91 -10.96 6.90
N GLY A 197 13.29 -9.91 6.16
CA GLY A 197 14.62 -9.30 6.19
C GLY A 197 15.75 -10.18 5.65
N ARG A 198 15.46 -11.21 4.86
CA ARG A 198 16.49 -12.12 4.29
C ARG A 198 16.07 -12.74 2.96
N MET A 199 16.88 -12.51 1.92
CA MET A 199 16.87 -13.28 0.68
C MET A 199 17.76 -14.52 0.81
N LEU A 200 17.16 -15.71 0.68
CA LEU A 200 17.82 -17.00 0.90
C LEU A 200 18.87 -17.35 -0.16
N GLN A 201 18.73 -16.83 -1.38
CA GLN A 201 19.65 -17.04 -2.49
C GLN A 201 20.94 -16.19 -2.40
N ALA A 202 21.10 -15.42 -1.32
CA ALA A 202 22.29 -14.60 -1.12
C ALA A 202 23.56 -15.46 -1.06
N ASN A 203 24.58 -15.04 -1.81
CA ASN A 203 25.89 -15.70 -1.77
C ASN A 203 27.00 -14.65 -1.56
N PRO A 204 27.57 -14.56 -0.35
CA PRO A 204 28.66 -13.62 -0.06
C PRO A 204 29.90 -13.83 -0.93
N ASN A 205 30.12 -15.01 -1.51
CA ASN A 205 31.25 -15.28 -2.41
C ASN A 205 31.11 -14.61 -3.78
N LYS A 206 29.89 -14.21 -4.15
CA LYS A 206 29.62 -13.44 -5.39
C LYS A 206 29.74 -11.93 -5.18
N VAL A 207 29.92 -11.48 -3.93
CA VAL A 207 30.19 -10.08 -3.61
C VAL A 207 31.70 -9.84 -3.65
N SER A 208 32.14 -8.90 -4.50
CA SER A 208 33.56 -8.61 -4.67
C SER A 208 34.24 -8.12 -3.39
N LEU A 209 35.54 -8.39 -3.25
CA LEU A 209 36.34 -7.86 -2.14
C LEU A 209 36.28 -6.33 -2.07
N ARG A 210 36.17 -5.66 -3.22
CA ARG A 210 36.01 -4.21 -3.31
C ARG A 210 34.68 -3.76 -2.71
N ALA A 211 33.58 -4.45 -3.01
CA ALA A 211 32.27 -4.18 -2.44
C ALA A 211 32.27 -4.39 -0.93
N LYS A 212 32.82 -5.52 -0.45
CA LYS A 212 32.97 -5.81 0.99
C LYS A 212 33.81 -4.75 1.69
N LYS A 213 34.95 -4.34 1.12
CA LYS A 213 35.82 -3.29 1.69
C LYS A 213 35.11 -1.93 1.80
N ARG A 214 34.22 -1.60 0.86
CA ARG A 214 33.40 -0.37 0.91
C ARG A 214 32.27 -0.47 1.93
N GLY A 215 31.61 -1.63 2.03
CA GLY A 215 30.49 -1.87 2.94
C GLY A 215 30.90 -2.02 4.39
N LEU A 216 31.99 -2.73 4.67
CA LEU A 216 32.44 -3.06 6.03
C LEU A 216 32.41 -1.87 7.02
N PRO A 217 32.98 -0.69 6.70
CA PRO A 217 32.92 0.43 7.62
C PRO A 217 31.55 1.11 7.69
N GLN A 218 30.64 0.91 6.74
CA GLN A 218 29.41 1.70 6.55
C GLN A 218 28.15 1.06 7.13
N LEU A 219 28.23 -0.12 7.74
CA LEU A 219 27.05 -0.77 8.31
C LEU A 219 26.54 0.01 9.54
N GLY A 220 25.23 0.15 9.68
CA GLY A 220 24.61 0.99 10.71
C GLY A 220 24.79 2.49 10.45
N THR A 221 24.90 2.90 9.17
CA THR A 221 24.99 4.31 8.79
C THR A 221 23.90 4.67 7.78
N LEU A 222 23.47 5.92 7.84
CA LEU A 222 22.37 6.44 7.04
C LEU A 222 22.85 6.83 5.63
N GLY A 223 23.98 7.55 5.58
CA GLY A 223 24.60 7.96 4.33
C GLY A 223 24.31 9.37 3.86
N ALA A 224 24.06 9.50 2.56
CA ALA A 224 23.92 10.75 1.83
C ALA A 224 22.90 10.59 0.70
N GLY A 225 22.60 11.68 0.00
CA GLY A 225 21.51 11.71 -0.98
C GLY A 225 20.16 11.85 -0.28
N ASN A 226 19.14 11.17 -0.79
CA ASN A 226 17.77 11.22 -0.27
C ASN A 226 17.55 10.31 0.96
N HIS A 227 18.60 9.88 1.64
CA HIS A 227 18.48 9.06 2.85
C HIS A 227 18.26 9.96 4.06
N TYR A 228 17.39 9.54 4.98
CA TYR A 228 17.04 10.29 6.19
C TYR A 228 16.50 9.36 7.29
N ALA A 229 16.46 9.89 8.50
CA ALA A 229 15.74 9.34 9.65
C ALA A 229 14.89 10.49 10.17
N GLU A 230 13.57 10.40 10.04
CA GLU A 230 12.64 11.50 10.24
C GLU A 230 11.58 11.13 11.27
N ILE A 231 11.46 11.96 12.31
CA ILE A 231 10.37 11.87 13.28
C ILE A 231 9.19 12.61 12.67
N GLN A 232 8.10 11.88 12.45
CA GLN A 232 6.90 12.34 11.78
C GLN A 232 5.71 12.28 12.73
N VAL A 233 4.64 12.95 12.33
CA VAL A 233 3.39 13.05 13.09
C VAL A 233 2.25 12.63 12.19
N VAL A 234 1.37 11.76 12.70
CA VAL A 234 0.17 11.33 11.98
C VAL A 234 -0.84 12.47 11.97
N GLU A 235 -0.95 13.18 10.85
CA GLU A 235 -1.85 14.31 10.69
C GLU A 235 -3.26 13.90 10.20
N GLU A 236 -3.34 12.89 9.34
CA GLU A 236 -4.59 12.42 8.74
C GLU A 236 -4.64 10.89 8.66
N ILE A 237 -5.82 10.32 8.89
CA ILE A 237 -6.10 8.89 8.76
C ILE A 237 -7.26 8.70 7.78
N PHE A 238 -6.96 8.12 6.61
CA PHE A 238 -7.95 7.88 5.55
C PHE A 238 -8.72 6.56 5.74
N ASP A 239 -8.03 5.52 6.23
CA ASP A 239 -8.62 4.23 6.57
C ASP A 239 -8.27 3.88 8.02
N ARG A 240 -9.26 4.00 8.90
CA ARG A 240 -9.09 3.73 10.34
C ARG A 240 -8.84 2.25 10.64
N HIS A 241 -9.39 1.34 9.84
CA HIS A 241 -9.22 -0.09 10.08
C HIS A 241 -7.79 -0.50 9.77
N ALA A 242 -7.29 -0.10 8.59
CA ALA A 242 -5.90 -0.37 8.21
C ALA A 242 -4.89 0.31 9.15
N ALA A 243 -5.14 1.57 9.52
CA ALA A 243 -4.28 2.31 10.44
C ALA A 243 -4.19 1.64 11.82
N SER A 244 -5.32 1.22 12.40
CA SER A 244 -5.32 0.56 13.70
C SER A 244 -4.59 -0.79 13.67
N LYS A 245 -4.66 -1.54 12.56
CA LYS A 245 -3.84 -2.77 12.38
C LYS A 245 -2.34 -2.49 12.35
N MET A 246 -1.94 -1.30 11.92
CA MET A 246 -0.54 -0.83 11.97
C MET A 246 -0.20 -0.16 13.31
N GLY A 247 -1.07 -0.21 14.31
CA GLY A 247 -0.91 0.47 15.59
C GLY A 247 -0.86 2.00 15.48
N ILE A 248 -1.52 2.56 14.46
CA ILE A 248 -1.78 3.98 14.30
C ILE A 248 -3.24 4.24 14.71
N ASP A 249 -3.47 4.56 15.97
CA ASP A 249 -4.82 4.62 16.55
C ASP A 249 -5.36 6.05 16.66
N GLN A 250 -4.50 7.06 16.60
CA GLN A 250 -4.90 8.45 16.81
C GLN A 250 -4.10 9.46 15.99
N LEU A 251 -4.72 10.62 15.79
CA LEU A 251 -4.03 11.79 15.24
C LEU A 251 -3.01 12.30 16.24
N ASN A 252 -1.97 12.95 15.72
CA ASN A 252 -0.81 13.45 16.46
C ASN A 252 0.10 12.36 17.05
N GLN A 253 -0.11 11.09 16.72
CA GLN A 253 0.82 10.02 17.10
C GLN A 253 2.16 10.22 16.40
N VAL A 254 3.24 9.97 17.13
CA VAL A 254 4.62 10.11 16.63
C VAL A 254 5.08 8.80 16.03
N VAL A 255 5.66 8.89 14.84
CA VAL A 255 6.26 7.76 14.12
C VAL A 255 7.67 8.12 13.68
N LEU A 256 8.50 7.13 13.42
CA LEU A 256 9.86 7.31 12.93
C LEU A 256 10.06 6.59 11.60
N MET A 257 10.37 7.34 10.55
CA MET A 257 10.67 6.81 9.23
C MET A 257 12.17 6.80 8.99
N ILE A 258 12.71 5.64 8.58
CA ILE A 258 14.12 5.45 8.24
C ILE A 258 14.21 5.07 6.76
N HIS A 259 14.83 5.93 5.95
CA HIS A 259 15.09 5.69 4.54
C HIS A 259 16.59 5.48 4.29
N CYS A 260 16.96 4.25 3.94
CA CYS A 260 18.34 3.90 3.59
C CYS A 260 18.43 2.61 2.76
N GLY A 261 19.60 2.35 2.20
CA GLY A 261 19.90 1.16 1.39
C GLY A 261 21.21 0.45 1.76
N SER A 262 21.81 -0.18 0.77
CA SER A 262 23.00 -1.03 0.88
C SER A 262 24.32 -0.26 0.81
N ARG A 263 24.26 1.08 0.84
CA ARG A 263 25.42 1.96 0.97
C ARG A 263 26.42 1.73 -0.18
N GLY A 264 27.71 1.89 0.08
CA GLY A 264 28.76 1.65 -0.90
C GLY A 264 28.88 0.20 -1.37
N LEU A 265 28.31 -0.77 -0.63
CA LEU A 265 28.37 -2.19 -0.97
C LEU A 265 27.52 -2.49 -2.20
N GLY A 266 26.21 -2.21 -2.15
CA GLY A 266 25.34 -2.48 -3.29
C GLY A 266 25.69 -1.64 -4.51
N HIS A 267 26.11 -0.38 -4.32
CA HIS A 267 26.61 0.44 -5.43
C HIS A 267 27.77 -0.27 -6.15
N GLN A 268 28.70 -0.87 -5.40
CA GLN A 268 29.82 -1.58 -6.01
C GLN A 268 29.35 -2.88 -6.67
N VAL A 269 28.44 -3.63 -6.06
CA VAL A 269 27.85 -4.84 -6.67
C VAL A 269 27.20 -4.51 -8.02
N ALA A 270 26.39 -3.45 -8.09
CA ALA A 270 25.78 -3.00 -9.35
C ALA A 270 26.83 -2.55 -10.37
N THR A 271 27.89 -1.84 -9.92
CA THR A 271 28.97 -1.41 -10.82
C THR A 271 29.74 -2.59 -11.40
N ASP A 272 30.06 -3.58 -10.57
CA ASP A 272 30.80 -4.78 -10.99
C ASP A 272 29.96 -5.60 -11.98
N ALA A 273 28.66 -5.77 -11.70
CA ALA A 273 27.73 -6.48 -12.59
C ALA A 273 27.54 -5.77 -13.94
N LEU A 274 27.38 -4.44 -13.96
CA LEU A 274 27.26 -3.69 -15.22
C LEU A 274 28.48 -3.88 -16.11
N GLN A 275 29.70 -3.83 -15.54
CA GLN A 275 30.94 -4.03 -16.30
C GLN A 275 31.03 -5.43 -16.91
N GLU A 276 30.58 -6.45 -16.17
CA GLU A 276 30.59 -7.83 -16.66
C GLU A 276 29.51 -8.04 -17.74
N MET A 277 28.30 -7.54 -17.51
CA MET A 277 27.20 -7.68 -18.46
C MET A 277 27.48 -6.96 -19.78
N GLU A 278 28.18 -5.82 -19.79
CA GLU A 278 28.62 -5.18 -21.05
C GLU A 278 29.52 -6.08 -21.91
N ARG A 279 30.30 -6.98 -21.29
CA ARG A 279 31.12 -7.97 -22.01
C ARG A 279 30.27 -9.14 -22.48
N VAL A 280 29.42 -9.67 -21.61
CA VAL A 280 28.54 -10.81 -21.89
C VAL A 280 27.57 -10.51 -23.02
N MET A 281 26.99 -9.30 -23.08
CA MET A 281 26.09 -8.91 -24.16
C MET A 281 26.74 -9.00 -25.54
N LYS A 282 28.03 -8.63 -25.64
CA LYS A 282 28.79 -8.76 -26.90
C LYS A 282 29.04 -10.22 -27.26
N ARG A 283 29.32 -11.07 -26.27
CA ARG A 283 29.49 -12.53 -26.45
C ARG A 283 28.20 -13.18 -26.92
N ASP A 284 27.09 -12.83 -26.29
CA ASP A 284 25.80 -13.51 -26.45
C ASP A 284 24.87 -12.81 -27.48
N ASN A 285 25.40 -11.80 -28.19
CA ASN A 285 24.71 -10.98 -29.18
C ASN A 285 23.39 -10.37 -28.66
N ILE A 286 23.38 -9.91 -27.42
CA ILE A 286 22.24 -9.20 -26.83
C ILE A 286 22.33 -7.73 -27.27
N VAL A 287 21.42 -7.33 -28.15
CA VAL A 287 21.31 -5.95 -28.66
C VAL A 287 20.25 -5.21 -27.86
N VAL A 288 20.60 -4.02 -27.38
CA VAL A 288 19.70 -3.12 -26.64
C VAL A 288 19.78 -1.71 -27.22
N ASN A 289 18.69 -0.95 -27.05
CA ASN A 289 18.60 0.43 -27.58
C ASN A 289 19.49 1.44 -26.83
N ASP A 290 19.90 1.11 -25.60
CA ASP A 290 20.73 1.96 -24.75
C ASP A 290 21.75 1.10 -24.02
N ARG A 291 23.04 1.47 -24.10
CA ARG A 291 24.13 0.78 -23.39
C ARG A 291 23.89 0.67 -21.88
N GLN A 292 23.16 1.61 -21.29
CA GLN A 292 22.82 1.60 -19.86
C GLN A 292 21.82 0.50 -19.48
N LEU A 293 21.19 -0.16 -20.47
CA LEU A 293 20.38 -1.37 -20.28
C LEU A 293 21.23 -2.65 -20.30
N ALA A 294 22.48 -2.56 -19.81
CA ALA A 294 23.33 -3.72 -19.74
C ALA A 294 22.65 -4.85 -18.94
N CYS A 295 22.67 -6.06 -19.49
CA CYS A 295 21.94 -7.21 -18.96
C CYS A 295 22.61 -8.54 -19.34
N ALA A 296 22.24 -9.60 -18.62
CA ALA A 296 22.57 -10.98 -18.96
C ALA A 296 21.29 -11.82 -18.93
N ARG A 297 21.31 -12.99 -19.58
CA ARG A 297 20.20 -13.94 -19.47
C ARG A 297 20.09 -14.41 -18.02
N ILE A 298 18.86 -14.59 -17.54
CA ILE A 298 18.61 -14.94 -16.12
C ILE A 298 19.36 -16.22 -15.76
N ASP A 299 19.29 -17.26 -16.60
CA ASP A 299 19.90 -18.56 -16.35
C ASP A 299 21.40 -18.63 -16.70
N SER A 300 22.00 -17.54 -17.18
CA SER A 300 23.45 -17.51 -17.41
C SER A 300 24.21 -17.49 -16.09
N PRO A 301 25.47 -17.98 -16.07
CA PRO A 301 26.31 -17.87 -14.88
C PRO A 301 26.42 -16.42 -14.36
N GLU A 302 26.52 -15.43 -15.24
CA GLU A 302 26.63 -14.03 -14.88
C GLU A 302 25.32 -13.44 -14.37
N GLY A 303 24.17 -13.89 -14.91
CA GLY A 303 22.85 -13.55 -14.41
C GLY A 303 22.61 -14.08 -12.98
N GLN A 304 22.90 -15.36 -12.76
CA GLN A 304 22.77 -16.00 -11.45
C GLN A 304 23.76 -15.43 -10.42
N ASP A 305 25.00 -15.17 -10.83
CA ASP A 305 26.00 -14.55 -9.97
C ASP A 305 25.57 -13.14 -9.53
N TYR A 306 25.00 -12.35 -10.45
CA TYR A 306 24.45 -11.04 -10.10
C TYR A 306 23.25 -11.16 -9.15
N LEU A 307 22.31 -12.07 -9.40
CA LEU A 307 21.14 -12.26 -8.54
C LEU A 307 21.55 -12.67 -7.11
N ALA A 308 22.53 -13.55 -6.97
CA ALA A 308 23.05 -13.97 -5.67
C ALA A 308 23.83 -12.84 -4.95
N ALA A 309 24.61 -12.04 -5.69
CA ALA A 309 25.30 -10.87 -5.15
C ALA A 309 24.33 -9.74 -4.76
N MET A 310 23.28 -9.52 -5.56
CA MET A 310 22.21 -8.57 -5.29
C MET A 310 21.43 -8.97 -4.04
N ALA A 311 21.09 -10.25 -3.90
CA ALA A 311 20.45 -10.78 -2.69
C ALA A 311 21.31 -10.57 -1.43
N ALA A 312 22.64 -10.77 -1.54
CA ALA A 312 23.56 -10.46 -0.46
C ALA A 312 23.60 -8.95 -0.13
N ALA A 313 23.61 -8.09 -1.15
CA ALA A 313 23.52 -6.64 -0.94
C ALA A 313 22.17 -6.21 -0.34
N ALA A 314 21.08 -6.91 -0.67
CA ALA A 314 19.76 -6.70 -0.07
C ALA A 314 19.76 -7.07 1.42
N ASN A 315 20.33 -8.23 1.77
CA ASN A 315 20.53 -8.64 3.17
C ASN A 315 21.31 -7.59 3.96
N TYR A 316 22.40 -7.07 3.40
CA TYR A 316 23.16 -5.98 4.02
C TYR A 316 22.29 -4.73 4.28
N ALA A 317 21.42 -4.34 3.35
CA ALA A 317 20.56 -3.16 3.53
C ALA A 317 19.53 -3.36 4.65
N TRP A 318 18.93 -4.55 4.79
CA TRP A 318 18.03 -4.84 5.90
C TRP A 318 18.76 -4.82 7.24
N VAL A 319 19.96 -5.42 7.32
CA VAL A 319 20.83 -5.32 8.50
C VAL A 319 21.17 -3.87 8.80
N ASN A 320 21.39 -3.04 7.78
CA ASN A 320 21.68 -1.62 7.96
C ASN A 320 20.48 -0.84 8.53
N ARG A 321 19.26 -1.05 7.99
CA ARG A 321 18.03 -0.42 8.50
C ARG A 321 17.67 -0.90 9.91
N SER A 322 17.88 -2.18 10.18
CA SER A 322 17.64 -2.75 11.50
C SER A 322 18.66 -2.26 12.55
N SER A 323 19.91 -2.07 12.16
CA SER A 323 20.94 -1.41 12.97
C SER A 323 20.54 0.02 13.34
N MET A 324 20.01 0.80 12.39
CA MET A 324 19.52 2.15 12.69
C MET A 324 18.26 2.13 13.56
N THR A 325 17.39 1.13 13.39
CA THR A 325 16.23 0.93 14.28
C THR A 325 16.68 0.77 15.73
N PHE A 326 17.69 -0.07 15.98
CA PHE A 326 18.30 -0.24 17.29
C PHE A 326 18.85 1.08 17.86
N LEU A 327 19.62 1.84 17.06
CA LEU A 327 20.20 3.11 17.46
C LEU A 327 19.13 4.18 17.74
N SER A 328 18.06 4.21 16.96
CA SER A 328 16.91 5.09 17.19
C SER A 328 16.19 4.75 18.50
N ARG A 329 15.96 3.47 18.77
CA ARG A 329 15.39 3.01 20.05
C ARG A 329 16.24 3.47 21.23
N GLN A 330 17.57 3.41 21.13
CA GLN A 330 18.47 3.94 22.16
C GLN A 330 18.37 5.45 22.34
N ALA A 331 18.27 6.21 21.24
CA ALA A 331 18.12 7.67 21.30
C ALA A 331 16.81 8.09 21.98
N PHE A 332 15.70 7.43 21.64
CA PHE A 332 14.39 7.66 22.27
C PHE A 332 14.39 7.24 23.74
N ALA A 333 14.92 6.06 24.07
CA ALA A 333 15.02 5.57 25.44
C ALA A 333 15.80 6.55 26.34
N LYS A 334 16.92 7.08 25.83
CA LYS A 334 17.71 8.10 26.52
C LYS A 334 16.95 9.42 26.70
N MET A 335 16.20 9.86 25.69
CA MET A 335 15.49 11.14 25.74
C MET A 335 14.31 11.11 26.72
N PHE A 336 13.53 10.03 26.70
CA PHE A 336 12.31 9.90 27.50
C PHE A 336 12.52 9.17 28.83
N ASN A 337 13.76 8.74 29.12
CA ASN A 337 14.12 7.98 30.32
C ASN A 337 13.17 6.77 30.53
N SER A 338 12.94 6.04 29.44
CA SER A 338 11.99 4.93 29.34
C SER A 338 12.59 3.83 28.45
N THR A 339 12.05 2.63 28.48
CA THR A 339 12.52 1.57 27.58
C THR A 339 11.85 1.70 26.21
N PRO A 340 12.47 1.22 25.11
CA PRO A 340 11.82 1.25 23.80
C PRO A 340 10.51 0.44 23.73
N ASP A 341 10.36 -0.55 24.61
CA ASP A 341 9.15 -1.37 24.75
C ASP A 341 8.02 -0.56 25.41
N ASP A 342 8.32 0.15 26.51
CA ASP A 342 7.37 1.08 27.16
C ASP A 342 6.96 2.24 26.24
N LEU A 343 7.82 2.63 25.29
CA LEU A 343 7.55 3.62 24.25
C LEU A 343 6.84 3.04 23.01
N ASP A 344 6.56 1.74 23.03
CA ASP A 344 5.83 1.02 21.98
C ASP A 344 6.49 1.15 20.59
N MET A 345 7.83 1.09 20.56
CA MET A 345 8.65 1.35 19.36
C MET A 345 8.72 0.16 18.39
N HIS A 346 7.57 -0.37 17.98
CA HIS A 346 7.47 -1.49 17.03
C HIS A 346 7.61 -1.05 15.58
N VAL A 347 8.15 -1.94 14.73
CA VAL A 347 8.20 -1.73 13.28
C VAL A 347 6.81 -1.96 12.70
N ILE A 348 6.25 -0.96 12.02
CA ILE A 348 5.04 -1.13 11.21
C ILE A 348 5.36 -2.00 10.01
N TYR A 349 6.35 -1.57 9.22
CA TYR A 349 6.82 -2.33 8.07
C TYR A 349 8.20 -1.85 7.59
N ASP A 350 8.91 -2.71 6.87
CA ASP A 350 10.14 -2.39 6.12
C ASP A 350 9.99 -2.90 4.68
N VAL A 351 10.12 -2.00 3.70
CA VAL A 351 9.92 -2.31 2.29
C VAL A 351 11.04 -1.74 1.40
N SER A 352 11.43 -2.54 0.41
CA SER A 352 12.41 -2.18 -0.61
C SER A 352 11.76 -1.44 -1.79
N HIS A 353 12.52 -0.55 -2.44
CA HIS A 353 12.10 0.07 -3.70
C HIS A 353 13.11 -0.01 -4.85
N ASN A 354 14.27 -0.65 -4.61
CA ASN A 354 15.28 -0.95 -5.62
C ASN A 354 15.68 -2.43 -5.51
N ILE A 355 14.96 -3.32 -6.20
CA ILE A 355 15.19 -4.77 -6.06
C ILE A 355 14.69 -5.53 -7.30
N ALA A 356 15.23 -6.72 -7.53
CA ALA A 356 14.61 -7.71 -8.42
C ALA A 356 14.19 -8.94 -7.62
N LYS A 357 12.99 -9.47 -7.86
CA LYS A 357 12.44 -10.60 -7.11
C LYS A 357 11.76 -11.60 -8.03
N VAL A 358 11.92 -12.88 -7.70
CA VAL A 358 11.14 -13.95 -8.33
C VAL A 358 9.79 -14.01 -7.62
N GLU A 359 8.72 -13.77 -8.37
CA GLU A 359 7.35 -13.71 -7.85
C GLU A 359 6.41 -14.47 -8.79
N GLU A 360 5.36 -15.07 -8.23
CA GLU A 360 4.31 -15.70 -9.03
C GLU A 360 3.25 -14.66 -9.39
N HIS A 361 2.96 -14.52 -10.68
CA HIS A 361 1.94 -13.62 -11.20
C HIS A 361 1.07 -14.33 -12.24
N TRP A 362 -0.14 -13.84 -12.43
CA TRP A 362 -1.05 -14.37 -13.46
C TRP A 362 -0.78 -13.69 -14.80
N VAL A 363 -0.27 -14.45 -15.76
CA VAL A 363 0.01 -13.97 -17.12
C VAL A 363 -0.81 -14.80 -18.09
N ASN A 364 -1.65 -14.15 -18.90
CA ASN A 364 -2.54 -14.82 -19.87
C ASN A 364 -3.39 -15.93 -19.23
N GLY A 365 -3.88 -15.72 -18.00
CA GLY A 365 -4.72 -16.67 -17.28
C GLY A 365 -3.97 -17.89 -16.71
N LYS A 366 -2.64 -17.85 -16.62
CA LYS A 366 -1.82 -18.91 -16.03
C LYS A 366 -0.89 -18.36 -14.95
N PRO A 367 -0.63 -19.10 -13.87
CA PRO A 367 0.42 -18.75 -12.93
C PRO A 367 1.78 -18.88 -13.63
N THR A 368 2.58 -17.83 -13.56
CA THR A 368 3.91 -17.74 -14.18
C THR A 368 4.89 -17.15 -13.17
N GLN A 369 6.06 -17.75 -13.05
CA GLN A 369 7.15 -17.19 -12.24
C GLN A 369 7.87 -16.09 -13.03
N LEU A 370 7.91 -14.89 -12.48
CA LEU A 370 8.50 -13.73 -13.11
C LEU A 370 9.63 -13.16 -12.26
N LEU A 371 10.71 -12.72 -12.89
CA LEU A 371 11.70 -11.83 -12.27
C LEU A 371 11.24 -10.38 -12.41
N VAL A 372 10.61 -9.86 -11.36
CA VAL A 372 10.10 -8.49 -11.30
C VAL A 372 11.21 -7.54 -10.86
N HIS A 373 11.64 -6.67 -11.77
CA HIS A 373 12.56 -5.57 -11.50
C HIS A 373 11.78 -4.34 -11.05
N ARG A 374 12.18 -3.77 -9.92
CA ARG A 374 11.64 -2.55 -9.35
C ARG A 374 12.77 -1.57 -9.09
N LYS A 375 12.72 -0.40 -9.73
CA LYS A 375 13.65 0.71 -9.48
C LYS A 375 12.89 1.97 -9.15
N GLY A 376 13.03 2.46 -7.92
CA GLY A 376 12.14 3.49 -7.37
C GLY A 376 10.68 3.06 -7.42
N SER A 377 10.38 1.80 -7.14
CA SER A 377 9.01 1.30 -7.05
C SER A 377 8.90 0.22 -6.00
N THR A 378 7.77 0.19 -5.30
CA THR A 378 7.59 -0.58 -4.08
C THR A 378 6.64 -1.74 -4.32
N ARG A 379 6.89 -2.89 -3.69
CA ARG A 379 5.92 -4.01 -3.69
C ARG A 379 4.67 -3.64 -2.89
N ALA A 380 3.51 -4.02 -3.39
CA ALA A 380 2.19 -3.64 -2.90
C ALA A 380 1.20 -4.82 -3.01
N PHE A 381 1.52 -5.92 -2.32
CA PHE A 381 0.69 -7.13 -2.34
C PHE A 381 -0.69 -6.92 -1.70
N PRO A 382 -1.74 -7.56 -2.25
CA PRO A 382 -3.13 -7.36 -1.86
C PRO A 382 -3.42 -8.02 -0.49
N PRO A 383 -4.61 -7.76 0.09
CA PRO A 383 -5.14 -8.61 1.15
C PRO A 383 -5.07 -10.10 0.77
N HIS A 384 -4.91 -10.96 1.78
CA HIS A 384 -4.84 -12.41 1.69
C HIS A 384 -3.62 -12.98 0.96
N HIS A 385 -2.65 -12.14 0.60
CA HIS A 385 -1.43 -12.63 -0.02
C HIS A 385 -0.56 -13.40 1.00
N PRO A 386 -0.08 -14.61 0.71
CA PRO A 386 0.59 -15.46 1.72
C PRO A 386 1.92 -14.90 2.24
N LEU A 387 2.53 -13.96 1.49
CA LEU A 387 3.81 -13.33 1.84
C LEU A 387 3.69 -12.04 2.66
N ILE A 388 2.48 -11.61 3.06
CA ILE A 388 2.30 -10.44 3.94
C ILE A 388 2.11 -10.90 5.40
N PRO A 389 2.51 -10.09 6.39
CA PRO A 389 2.33 -10.41 7.80
C PRO A 389 0.88 -10.73 8.15
N VAL A 390 0.68 -11.59 9.17
CA VAL A 390 -0.66 -12.07 9.58
C VAL A 390 -1.61 -10.91 9.90
N ASP A 391 -1.10 -9.89 10.59
CA ASP A 391 -1.90 -8.74 11.02
C ASP A 391 -2.41 -7.87 9.85
N TYR A 392 -1.76 -7.98 8.69
CA TYR A 392 -2.08 -7.23 7.47
C TYR A 392 -2.83 -8.06 6.43
N GLN A 393 -3.16 -9.32 6.73
CA GLN A 393 -3.88 -10.22 5.82
C GLN A 393 -5.21 -9.65 5.34
N LEU A 394 -5.89 -8.83 6.14
CA LEU A 394 -7.18 -8.23 5.75
C LEU A 394 -7.05 -6.84 5.10
N THR A 395 -5.90 -6.19 5.24
CA THR A 395 -5.69 -4.80 4.82
C THR A 395 -4.82 -4.70 3.56
N GLY A 396 -4.02 -5.72 3.28
CA GLY A 396 -2.97 -5.69 2.27
C GLY A 396 -1.64 -5.18 2.84
N GLN A 397 -0.57 -5.39 2.07
CA GLN A 397 0.80 -5.03 2.48
C GLN A 397 0.91 -3.52 2.75
N PRO A 398 1.49 -3.08 3.88
CA PRO A 398 1.85 -1.68 4.05
C PRO A 398 2.86 -1.23 2.98
N VAL A 399 2.64 -0.05 2.44
CA VAL A 399 3.48 0.61 1.45
C VAL A 399 3.88 1.97 2.00
N LEU A 400 5.19 2.19 2.13
CA LEU A 400 5.74 3.40 2.72
C LEU A 400 6.23 4.34 1.61
N ILE A 401 5.60 5.52 1.51
CA ILE A 401 5.88 6.52 0.48
C ILE A 401 6.57 7.72 1.12
N GLY A 402 7.86 7.84 0.88
CA GLY A 402 8.68 8.95 1.39
C GLY A 402 8.42 10.25 0.61
N GLY A 403 8.20 11.35 1.34
CA GLY A 403 8.15 12.68 0.76
C GLY A 403 9.54 13.27 0.52
N THR A 404 9.77 14.43 1.12
CA THR A 404 11.02 15.20 1.12
C THR A 404 11.24 15.72 2.53
N MET A 405 12.40 16.33 2.82
CA MET A 405 12.68 16.87 4.17
C MET A 405 11.73 17.99 4.64
N GLY A 406 10.80 18.44 3.80
CA GLY A 406 9.86 19.51 4.11
C GLY A 406 8.42 19.23 3.65
N THR A 407 8.07 18.00 3.29
CA THR A 407 6.72 17.63 2.84
C THR A 407 6.23 16.37 3.55
N CYS A 408 4.94 16.09 3.48
CA CYS A 408 4.37 14.89 4.08
C CYS A 408 4.93 13.59 3.47
N SER A 409 4.76 12.50 4.21
CA SER A 409 4.93 11.12 3.74
C SER A 409 3.59 10.39 3.85
N TYR A 410 3.42 9.27 3.14
CA TYR A 410 2.18 8.48 3.16
C TYR A 410 2.44 7.02 3.52
N VAL A 411 1.47 6.42 4.19
CA VAL A 411 1.34 4.97 4.34
C VAL A 411 0.12 4.53 3.53
N LEU A 412 0.32 3.63 2.58
CA LEU A 412 -0.73 3.05 1.74
C LEU A 412 -0.83 1.54 2.00
N THR A 413 -1.83 0.88 1.43
CA THR A 413 -1.94 -0.58 1.41
C THR A 413 -1.96 -1.13 -0.01
N GLY A 414 -1.43 -2.34 -0.18
CA GLY A 414 -1.47 -3.05 -1.46
C GLY A 414 -2.88 -3.51 -1.86
N THR A 415 -3.10 -3.73 -3.16
CA THR A 415 -4.45 -3.97 -3.72
C THR A 415 -4.43 -5.00 -4.85
N ASP A 416 -5.57 -5.65 -5.10
CA ASP A 416 -5.72 -6.58 -6.24
C ASP A 416 -5.52 -5.90 -7.59
N LYS A 417 -5.88 -4.61 -7.66
CA LYS A 417 -5.62 -3.80 -8.86
C LYS A 417 -4.12 -3.69 -9.15
N ALA A 418 -3.29 -3.54 -8.12
CA ALA A 418 -1.84 -3.55 -8.30
C ALA A 418 -1.35 -4.92 -8.82
N MET A 419 -1.89 -6.05 -8.35
CA MET A 419 -1.52 -7.38 -8.86
C MET A 419 -1.78 -7.52 -10.36
N THR A 420 -2.92 -7.01 -10.84
CA THR A 420 -3.33 -7.13 -12.25
C THR A 420 -2.69 -6.09 -13.17
N GLU A 421 -2.51 -4.85 -12.71
CA GLU A 421 -2.04 -3.75 -13.55
C GLU A 421 -0.54 -3.56 -13.54
N THR A 422 0.11 -3.82 -12.39
CA THR A 422 1.49 -3.40 -12.10
C THR A 422 2.32 -4.48 -11.40
N PHE A 423 1.93 -5.76 -11.53
CA PHE A 423 2.63 -6.89 -10.89
C PHE A 423 2.82 -6.68 -9.39
N GLY A 424 1.75 -6.25 -8.71
CA GLY A 424 1.76 -5.96 -7.28
C GLY A 424 2.74 -4.86 -6.91
N SER A 425 2.82 -3.78 -7.71
CA SER A 425 3.79 -2.70 -7.48
C SER A 425 3.14 -1.31 -7.47
N THR A 426 3.76 -0.37 -6.77
CA THR A 426 3.33 1.03 -6.69
C THR A 426 4.53 1.98 -6.54
N CYS A 427 4.29 3.29 -6.45
CA CYS A 427 5.34 4.31 -6.30
C CYS A 427 6.17 4.12 -5.00
N HIS A 428 7.28 4.82 -4.89
CA HIS A 428 8.16 4.77 -3.71
C HIS A 428 8.27 6.11 -2.96
N GLY A 429 7.99 7.22 -3.64
CA GLY A 429 8.13 8.54 -3.05
C GLY A 429 7.74 9.65 -4.00
N ALA A 430 8.21 10.87 -3.71
CA ALA A 430 7.93 12.03 -4.54
C ALA A 430 8.54 11.94 -5.96
N GLY A 431 9.75 11.38 -6.08
CA GLY A 431 10.51 11.40 -7.34
C GLY A 431 11.05 12.80 -7.69
N ARG A 432 12.23 12.86 -8.31
CA ARG A 432 12.86 14.16 -8.60
C ARG A 432 12.19 14.85 -9.78
N ALA A 433 11.93 16.15 -9.64
CA ALA A 433 11.53 17.02 -10.74
C ALA A 433 12.75 17.72 -11.38
N ILE A 434 13.82 17.92 -10.60
CA ILE A 434 15.02 18.67 -11.01
C ILE A 434 16.29 17.89 -10.66
N SER A 435 17.28 17.94 -11.55
CA SER A 435 18.58 17.30 -11.33
C SER A 435 19.34 17.94 -10.16
N ARG A 436 20.13 17.15 -9.41
CA ARG A 436 20.96 17.65 -8.30
C ARG A 436 21.87 18.80 -8.72
N ALA A 437 22.43 18.73 -9.93
CA ALA A 437 23.29 19.79 -10.46
C ALA A 437 22.53 21.10 -10.69
N LYS A 438 21.26 21.03 -11.13
CA LYS A 438 20.42 22.21 -11.31
C LYS A 438 19.94 22.76 -9.96
N SER A 439 19.57 21.91 -9.00
CA SER A 439 19.24 22.32 -7.62
C SER A 439 20.39 23.13 -6.99
N ARG A 440 21.62 22.61 -7.04
CA ARG A 440 22.82 23.31 -6.51
C ARG A 440 23.12 24.66 -7.17
N ARG A 441 22.61 24.91 -8.38
CA ARG A 441 22.83 26.18 -9.11
C ARG A 441 21.72 27.19 -8.85
N THR A 442 20.58 26.76 -8.32
CA THR A 442 19.35 27.55 -8.27
C THR A 442 18.82 27.76 -6.86
N LEU A 443 19.24 26.92 -5.91
CA LEU A 443 18.78 26.98 -4.52
C LEU A 443 19.94 27.31 -3.61
N GLU A 444 19.68 28.22 -2.67
CA GLU A 444 20.62 28.61 -1.62
C GLU A 444 20.33 27.84 -0.33
N TYR A 445 21.40 27.40 0.33
CA TYR A 445 21.32 26.57 1.54
C TYR A 445 20.58 27.27 2.69
N SER A 446 20.87 28.56 2.92
CA SER A 446 20.26 29.35 3.99
C SER A 446 18.75 29.43 3.85
N ASP A 447 18.28 29.58 2.62
CA ASP A 447 16.87 29.79 2.32
C ASP A 447 16.08 28.50 2.54
N VAL A 448 16.65 27.35 2.18
CA VAL A 448 16.04 26.04 2.45
C VAL A 448 15.91 25.82 3.96
N LEU A 449 16.96 26.09 4.73
CA LEU A 449 16.90 25.95 6.19
C LEU A 449 15.90 26.92 6.84
N ALA A 450 15.88 28.17 6.39
CA ALA A 450 14.94 29.17 6.90
C ALA A 450 13.49 28.72 6.68
N LYS A 451 13.15 28.23 5.48
CA LYS A 451 11.81 27.68 5.18
C LYS A 451 11.44 26.47 6.04
N LEU A 452 12.39 25.56 6.27
CA LEU A 452 12.16 24.41 7.16
C LEU A 452 11.90 24.86 8.59
N GLN A 453 12.65 25.86 9.07
CA GLN A 453 12.46 26.43 10.40
C GLN A 453 11.11 27.18 10.51
N GLU A 454 10.68 27.91 9.47
CA GLU A 454 9.37 28.54 9.39
C GLU A 454 8.23 27.51 9.47
N ASN A 455 8.43 26.33 8.87
CA ASN A 455 7.52 25.19 8.97
C ASN A 455 7.64 24.43 10.31
N GLY A 456 8.49 24.88 11.24
CA GLY A 456 8.69 24.26 12.54
C GLY A 456 9.47 22.94 12.49
N ILE A 457 10.23 22.67 11.43
CA ILE A 457 10.99 21.43 11.24
C ILE A 457 12.39 21.59 11.85
N SER A 458 12.74 20.67 12.76
CA SER A 458 14.10 20.57 13.31
C SER A 458 14.93 19.65 12.43
N ILE A 459 16.08 20.13 11.96
CA ILE A 459 16.94 19.38 11.04
C ILE A 459 18.39 19.33 11.53
N ARG A 460 19.05 18.19 11.30
CA ARG A 460 20.50 18.01 11.48
C ARG A 460 21.08 17.39 10.22
N VAL A 461 22.12 18.02 9.67
CA VAL A 461 22.70 17.64 8.37
C VAL A 461 24.21 17.51 8.49
N ALA A 462 24.78 16.51 7.81
CA ALA A 462 26.22 16.30 7.77
C ALA A 462 26.94 17.30 6.86
N SER A 463 26.25 17.86 5.86
CA SER A 463 26.85 18.78 4.88
C SER A 463 25.82 19.76 4.31
N PRO A 464 26.16 21.05 4.19
CA PRO A 464 25.29 22.04 3.54
C PRO A 464 24.95 21.72 2.09
N LYS A 465 25.87 21.05 1.36
CA LYS A 465 25.65 20.68 -0.04
C LYS A 465 24.46 19.75 -0.23
N LEU A 466 24.24 18.84 0.73
CA LEU A 466 23.16 17.86 0.67
C LEU A 466 21.79 18.53 0.82
N VAL A 467 21.69 19.59 1.62
CA VAL A 467 20.42 20.29 1.85
C VAL A 467 19.90 20.94 0.56
N MET A 468 20.78 21.56 -0.23
CA MET A 468 20.38 22.14 -1.53
C MET A 468 19.98 21.06 -2.55
N GLU A 469 20.68 19.93 -2.56
CA GLU A 469 20.39 18.83 -3.48
C GLU A 469 19.05 18.15 -3.20
N GLU A 470 18.65 18.13 -1.93
CA GLU A 470 17.49 17.39 -1.44
C GLU A 470 16.32 18.30 -1.04
N ALA A 471 16.42 19.61 -1.34
CA ALA A 471 15.39 20.60 -1.08
C ALA A 471 14.02 20.19 -1.65
N PRO A 472 12.89 20.46 -0.96
CA PRO A 472 11.55 20.09 -1.42
C PRO A 472 11.25 20.50 -2.87
N GLU A 473 11.72 21.67 -3.31
CA GLU A 473 11.54 22.21 -4.67
C GLU A 473 12.25 21.38 -5.76
N SER A 474 13.17 20.50 -5.38
CA SER A 474 13.85 19.59 -6.30
C SER A 474 13.02 18.35 -6.66
N TYR A 475 11.93 18.12 -5.92
CA TYR A 475 11.07 16.95 -6.03
C TYR A 475 9.71 17.32 -6.61
N LYS A 476 8.99 16.31 -7.10
CA LYS A 476 7.57 16.47 -7.44
C LYS A 476 6.76 16.58 -6.14
N ASN A 477 5.53 17.05 -6.26
CA ASN A 477 4.61 17.02 -5.13
C ASN A 477 4.16 15.57 -4.85
N VAL A 478 4.51 15.04 -3.69
CA VAL A 478 4.18 13.67 -3.26
C VAL A 478 2.66 13.43 -3.19
N THR A 479 1.88 14.45 -2.82
CA THR A 479 0.41 14.36 -2.81
C THR A 479 -0.14 14.16 -4.22
N ASP A 480 0.46 14.79 -5.24
CA ASP A 480 0.05 14.59 -6.63
C ASP A 480 0.42 13.18 -7.13
N VAL A 481 1.56 12.64 -6.68
CA VAL A 481 1.97 11.25 -6.95
C VAL A 481 0.95 10.28 -6.36
N VAL A 482 0.63 10.42 -5.06
CA VAL A 482 -0.32 9.53 -4.37
C VAL A 482 -1.73 9.68 -4.95
N ASN A 483 -2.20 10.91 -5.20
CA ASN A 483 -3.52 11.14 -5.78
C ASN A 483 -3.67 10.49 -7.15
N THR A 484 -2.60 10.41 -7.95
CA THR A 484 -2.63 9.72 -9.26
C THR A 484 -2.99 8.23 -9.13
N LEU A 485 -2.59 7.59 -8.02
CA LEU A 485 -2.90 6.19 -7.73
C LEU A 485 -4.29 6.00 -7.13
N VAL A 486 -4.74 6.99 -6.36
CA VAL A 486 -5.94 6.92 -5.51
C VAL A 486 -7.16 7.60 -6.16
N LEU A 487 -7.04 8.17 -7.38
CA LEU A 487 -8.10 9.00 -7.97
C LEU A 487 -9.50 8.34 -7.88
N PRO A 488 -10.50 9.12 -7.46
CA PRO A 488 -11.37 8.71 -6.38
C PRO A 488 -12.59 7.90 -6.83
N ARG A 489 -13.06 7.01 -5.96
CA ARG A 489 -14.51 6.79 -5.84
C ARG A 489 -15.15 8.12 -5.40
N GLY A 490 -15.54 8.97 -6.35
CA GLY A 490 -16.50 10.07 -6.14
C GLY A 490 -16.13 11.25 -5.22
N TRP A 491 -14.89 11.38 -4.74
CA TRP A 491 -14.52 12.39 -3.74
C TRP A 491 -14.13 13.78 -4.27
N ASN A 492 -14.11 14.01 -5.59
CA ASN A 492 -13.80 15.33 -6.17
C ASN A 492 -15.03 16.26 -6.32
N GLN A 493 -16.18 15.98 -5.70
CA GLN A 493 -17.33 16.90 -5.70
C GLN A 493 -17.46 17.81 -4.47
N PHE A 494 -16.60 17.67 -3.45
CA PHE A 494 -16.62 18.53 -2.26
C PHE A 494 -15.25 19.16 -1.97
N LYS A 495 -14.68 19.87 -2.95
CA LYS A 495 -13.78 21.00 -2.67
C LYS A 495 -14.45 22.26 -3.21
N SER A 496 -14.69 23.21 -2.30
CA SER A 496 -15.41 24.45 -2.59
C SER A 496 -14.64 25.29 -3.61
N PRO A 497 -15.30 25.81 -4.67
CA PRO A 497 -14.80 26.98 -5.35
C PRO A 497 -15.22 28.19 -4.52
N GLN A 498 -14.26 28.81 -3.86
CA GLN A 498 -14.39 30.21 -3.46
C GLN A 498 -14.55 31.03 -4.75
N THR A 499 -15.79 31.35 -5.13
CA THR A 499 -16.25 32.63 -5.73
C THR A 499 -17.66 32.51 -6.35
N ALA A 500 -18.50 33.50 -6.03
CA ALA A 500 -19.81 33.89 -6.59
C ALA A 500 -21.10 33.17 -6.08
N PRO A 501 -22.24 33.92 -5.99
CA PRO A 501 -23.25 33.70 -4.96
C PRO A 501 -24.54 33.06 -5.50
N ASN A 502 -24.91 31.89 -5.01
CA ASN A 502 -26.26 31.33 -5.20
C ASN A 502 -26.94 31.10 -3.85
N ARG A 503 -27.47 32.18 -3.27
CA ARG A 503 -28.21 32.19 -1.98
C ARG A 503 -29.50 31.36 -1.97
N CYS A 504 -29.93 30.81 -3.11
CA CYS A 504 -31.13 29.98 -3.20
C CYS A 504 -30.88 28.51 -2.82
N TYR A 505 -29.71 27.95 -3.15
CA TYR A 505 -29.44 26.52 -2.95
C TYR A 505 -29.12 26.16 -1.50
N GLN A 506 -28.40 27.03 -0.78
CA GLN A 506 -28.08 26.81 0.64
C GLN A 506 -29.31 26.89 1.54
N ARG A 507 -30.31 27.73 1.20
CA ARG A 507 -31.57 27.80 1.95
C ARG A 507 -32.43 26.54 1.78
N LEU A 508 -32.43 25.93 0.59
CA LEU A 508 -33.20 24.72 0.34
C LEU A 508 -32.62 23.51 1.10
N ILE A 509 -31.29 23.38 1.14
CA ILE A 509 -30.61 22.31 1.87
C ILE A 509 -30.79 22.48 3.39
N LEU A 510 -30.71 23.71 3.91
CA LEU A 510 -30.93 23.96 5.33
C LEU A 510 -32.38 23.65 5.76
N ILE A 511 -33.37 23.96 4.91
CA ILE A 511 -34.78 23.62 5.17
C ILE A 511 -34.98 22.10 5.16
N LEU A 512 -34.36 21.37 4.22
CA LEU A 512 -34.45 19.91 4.14
C LEU A 512 -33.77 19.21 5.32
N VAL A 513 -32.61 19.70 5.76
CA VAL A 513 -31.89 19.16 6.92
C VAL A 513 -32.66 19.46 8.22
N CYS A 514 -33.19 20.68 8.39
CA CYS A 514 -34.02 21.01 9.55
C CYS A 514 -35.33 20.19 9.57
N ALA A 515 -35.95 19.92 8.43
CA ALA A 515 -37.14 19.08 8.35
C ALA A 515 -36.86 17.61 8.71
N LEU A 516 -35.69 17.09 8.33
CA LEU A 516 -35.23 15.75 8.70
C LEU A 516 -34.93 15.62 10.21
N PHE A 517 -34.27 16.62 10.80
CA PHE A 517 -34.01 16.65 12.24
C PHE A 517 -35.30 16.78 13.06
N LEU A 518 -36.26 17.60 12.61
CA LEU A 518 -37.57 17.71 13.26
C LEU A 518 -38.35 16.38 13.20
N ARG A 519 -38.23 15.62 12.10
CA ARG A 519 -38.86 14.30 11.93
C ARG A 519 -38.24 13.24 12.84
N MET A 520 -36.94 13.28 13.08
CA MET A 520 -36.26 12.37 14.01
C MET A 520 -36.60 12.67 15.48
N HIS A 521 -36.72 13.95 15.86
CA HIS A 521 -37.13 14.29 17.23
C HIS A 521 -38.59 13.97 17.55
N ILE A 522 -39.49 14.10 16.57
CA ILE A 522 -40.89 13.69 16.76
C ILE A 522 -41.00 12.16 16.89
N LEU A 523 -40.18 11.39 16.16
CA LEU A 523 -40.12 9.93 16.29
C LEU A 523 -39.56 9.49 17.65
N SER A 524 -38.53 10.17 18.17
CA SER A 524 -38.00 9.89 19.52
C SER A 524 -38.99 10.21 20.65
N ALA A 525 -39.91 11.16 20.46
CA ALA A 525 -40.91 11.53 21.47
C ALA A 525 -42.16 10.61 21.46
N LEU A 526 -42.34 9.78 20.42
CA LEU A 526 -43.49 8.88 20.27
C LEU A 526 -43.24 7.45 20.80
N PHE A 527 -42.00 7.10 21.17
CA PHE A 527 -41.68 5.81 21.78
C PHE A 527 -41.51 5.94 23.29
N HIS A 528 -42.62 5.93 24.04
CA HIS A 528 -42.59 5.52 25.44
C HIS A 528 -42.39 4.00 25.47
N MET A 529 -41.30 3.53 26.09
CA MET A 529 -41.08 2.11 26.34
C MET A 529 -42.17 1.55 27.25
N SER A 530 -42.88 0.53 26.77
CA SER A 530 -43.77 -0.31 27.57
C SER A 530 -43.01 -1.54 28.09
N GLU A 531 -43.14 -1.85 29.37
CA GLU A 531 -42.58 -3.07 29.98
C GLU A 531 -43.23 -4.36 29.42
N LEU A 532 -42.46 -5.45 29.41
CA LEU A 532 -42.89 -6.79 28.98
C LEU A 532 -43.94 -7.38 29.93
N SER A 533 -44.84 -8.22 29.41
CA SER A 533 -45.92 -8.79 30.20
C SER A 533 -45.44 -9.91 31.14
N ASP A 534 -46.10 -10.07 32.30
CA ASP A 534 -45.75 -11.07 33.34
C ASP A 534 -45.70 -12.52 32.81
N LYS A 535 -46.41 -12.83 31.71
CA LYS A 535 -46.36 -14.14 31.04
C LYS A 535 -45.08 -14.39 30.26
N ASP A 536 -44.41 -13.34 29.78
CA ASP A 536 -43.18 -13.45 29.01
C ASP A 536 -41.95 -13.59 29.92
N GLN A 537 -42.04 -13.12 31.18
CA GLN A 537 -41.02 -13.33 32.21
C GLN A 537 -40.97 -14.78 32.71
N GLU A 538 -42.12 -15.45 32.79
CA GLU A 538 -42.21 -16.83 33.31
C GLU A 538 -41.58 -17.88 32.37
N VAL A 539 -41.48 -17.58 31.06
CA VAL A 539 -40.94 -18.49 30.03
C VAL A 539 -39.42 -18.38 29.87
N LEU A 540 -38.85 -17.21 30.12
CA LEU A 540 -37.42 -16.95 29.90
C LEU A 540 -36.57 -17.14 31.16
N GLY A 541 -37.18 -17.23 32.33
CA GLY A 541 -36.47 -17.28 33.61
C GLY A 541 -36.08 -15.87 34.07
N ASN A 542 -36.02 -15.68 35.38
CA ASN A 542 -35.95 -14.34 35.98
C ASN A 542 -34.52 -13.81 36.11
N THR A 543 -33.50 -14.59 35.77
CA THR A 543 -32.10 -14.17 35.81
C THR A 543 -31.38 -14.49 34.50
N ALA A 544 -30.35 -13.70 34.18
CA ALA A 544 -29.54 -13.90 32.97
C ALA A 544 -28.89 -15.30 32.90
N GLU A 545 -28.67 -15.93 34.05
CA GLU A 545 -28.10 -17.27 34.17
C GLU A 545 -29.12 -18.38 33.83
N ASP A 546 -30.41 -18.14 34.08
CA ASP A 546 -31.49 -19.06 33.69
C ASP A 546 -31.71 -19.07 32.17
N ILE A 547 -31.60 -17.89 31.55
CA ILE A 547 -31.68 -17.71 30.09
C ILE A 547 -30.50 -18.42 29.40
N ASP A 548 -29.29 -18.29 29.94
CA ASP A 548 -28.09 -18.92 29.38
C ASP A 548 -28.13 -20.45 29.51
N ASN A 549 -28.67 -20.97 30.62
CA ASN A 549 -28.86 -22.42 30.82
C ASN A 549 -29.94 -23.01 29.91
N ALA A 550 -31.04 -22.29 29.66
CA ALA A 550 -32.07 -22.72 28.72
C ALA A 550 -31.55 -22.79 27.27
N LEU A 551 -30.65 -21.86 26.90
CA LEU A 551 -29.99 -21.85 25.59
C LEU A 551 -28.94 -22.97 25.47
N ARG A 552 -28.20 -23.31 26.54
CA ARG A 552 -27.27 -24.44 26.55
C ARG A 552 -27.95 -25.80 26.37
N CYS A 553 -29.08 -26.04 27.03
CA CYS A 553 -29.86 -27.27 26.83
C CYS A 553 -30.36 -27.43 25.38
N ARG A 554 -30.59 -26.33 24.67
CA ARG A 554 -30.98 -26.35 23.25
C ARG A 554 -29.83 -26.84 22.37
N ASP A 555 -28.61 -26.44 22.67
CA ASP A 555 -27.43 -26.76 21.85
C ASP A 555 -26.96 -28.21 22.06
N GLU A 556 -27.20 -28.81 23.23
CA GLU A 556 -26.96 -30.24 23.49
C GLU A 556 -27.92 -31.17 22.71
N VAL A 557 -29.17 -30.75 22.46
CA VAL A 557 -30.17 -31.53 21.70
C VAL A 557 -29.98 -31.44 20.18
N ILE A 558 -29.30 -30.38 19.69
CA ILE A 558 -29.03 -30.17 18.26
C ILE A 558 -27.73 -30.86 17.82
N GLY A 559 -26.88 -31.29 18.76
CA GLY A 559 -25.54 -31.82 18.50
C GLY A 559 -25.42 -33.32 18.16
N ASP A 560 -26.50 -34.09 18.16
CA ASP A 560 -26.43 -35.56 18.02
C ASP A 560 -27.11 -36.06 16.73
N ASP A 561 -26.32 -36.18 15.66
CA ASP A 561 -26.45 -37.12 14.53
C ASP A 561 -25.25 -36.89 13.58
N GLN A 562 -24.33 -37.82 13.30
CA GLN A 562 -24.53 -39.22 12.96
C GLN A 562 -23.29 -40.09 13.28
N GLY A 563 -23.54 -41.28 13.85
CA GLY A 563 -22.73 -42.48 13.61
C GLY A 563 -22.24 -43.23 14.83
N ASP A 564 -23.09 -44.03 15.48
CA ASP A 564 -23.08 -45.51 15.38
C ASP A 564 -23.96 -46.11 16.49
N MET A 565 -25.23 -46.41 16.18
CA MET A 565 -26.09 -47.21 17.06
C MET A 565 -25.81 -48.69 16.83
N ALA A 566 -24.89 -49.26 17.60
CA ALA A 566 -24.93 -50.68 17.91
C ALA A 566 -24.32 -50.99 19.28
N SER A 567 -25.20 -51.31 20.23
CA SER A 567 -24.96 -51.94 21.54
C SER A 567 -24.44 -51.07 22.69
N LYS A 568 -25.37 -50.59 23.52
CA LYS A 568 -25.54 -51.02 24.93
C LYS A 568 -26.67 -50.25 25.62
N SER A 569 -27.23 -50.91 26.61
CA SER A 569 -28.56 -50.72 27.18
C SER A 569 -28.67 -49.67 28.29
N ARG A 570 -29.84 -49.02 28.32
CA ARG A 570 -30.60 -48.52 29.49
C ARG A 570 -29.93 -47.48 30.41
N MET A 571 -30.36 -46.22 30.25
CA MET A 571 -30.88 -45.46 31.39
C MET A 571 -32.01 -44.53 30.90
N THR A 572 -33.12 -44.54 31.65
CA THR A 572 -34.44 -43.95 31.37
C THR A 572 -34.47 -42.43 31.56
N ILE A 573 -35.02 -41.68 30.59
CA ILE A 573 -35.58 -40.33 30.79
C ILE A 573 -37.04 -40.32 30.30
N PRO A 574 -38.02 -39.78 31.05
CA PRO A 574 -39.45 -39.97 30.80
C PRO A 574 -40.08 -38.92 29.86
N PHE A 575 -41.03 -39.41 29.05
CA PHE A 575 -42.13 -38.77 28.32
C PHE A 575 -42.34 -37.24 28.37
N ALA A 576 -42.39 -36.62 27.18
CA ALA A 576 -43.51 -35.75 26.75
C ALA A 576 -43.59 -35.61 25.21
N PRO A 577 -44.71 -36.01 24.56
CA PRO A 577 -45.18 -35.48 23.26
C PRO A 577 -46.32 -34.45 23.50
N PRO A 578 -46.95 -33.86 22.46
CA PRO A 578 -46.40 -33.08 21.35
C PRO A 578 -47.13 -31.71 21.22
N THR A 579 -46.40 -30.60 21.15
CA THR A 579 -46.86 -29.43 20.36
C THR A 579 -45.66 -28.66 19.83
N LEU A 580 -45.30 -29.00 18.59
CA LEU A 580 -44.80 -28.02 17.62
C LEU A 580 -45.78 -26.85 17.60
N ASP A 581 -45.45 -25.73 18.23
CA ASP A 581 -46.09 -24.42 17.92
C ASP A 581 -45.41 -23.19 18.56
N GLY A 582 -44.34 -23.33 19.35
CA GLY A 582 -43.67 -22.16 19.95
C GLY A 582 -42.82 -21.32 18.99
N GLY A 583 -42.03 -21.98 18.13
CA GLY A 583 -41.09 -21.29 17.23
C GLY A 583 -41.75 -20.57 16.04
N ALA A 584 -42.88 -21.10 15.56
CA ALA A 584 -43.64 -20.49 14.47
C ALA A 584 -44.47 -19.27 14.95
N LEU A 585 -44.81 -19.19 16.24
CA LEU A 585 -45.57 -18.06 16.77
C LEU A 585 -44.71 -16.79 16.94
N LEU A 586 -43.43 -16.92 17.29
CA LEU A 586 -42.53 -15.77 17.47
C LEU A 586 -42.17 -15.08 16.14
N LEU A 587 -41.94 -15.87 15.08
CA LEU A 587 -41.70 -15.34 13.74
C LEU A 587 -42.95 -14.72 13.10
N SER A 588 -44.15 -15.25 13.40
CA SER A 588 -45.40 -14.72 12.84
C SER A 588 -46.00 -13.54 13.62
N ARG A 589 -45.80 -13.44 14.93
CA ARG A 589 -46.26 -12.27 15.71
C ARG A 589 -45.33 -11.07 15.63
N TYR A 590 -44.01 -11.26 15.66
CA TYR A 590 -43.08 -10.13 15.69
C TYR A 590 -42.36 -9.88 14.36
N GLY A 591 -42.23 -10.89 13.48
CA GLY A 591 -41.47 -10.76 12.25
C GLY A 591 -42.18 -10.02 11.11
N ILE A 592 -43.52 -9.94 11.12
CA ILE A 592 -44.30 -9.36 10.02
C ILE A 592 -44.97 -8.03 10.40
N GLN A 593 -45.28 -7.81 11.69
CA GLN A 593 -45.97 -6.59 12.15
C GLN A 593 -45.11 -5.31 12.07
N ASP A 594 -43.78 -5.42 12.10
CA ASP A 594 -42.87 -4.27 12.05
C ASP A 594 -42.16 -4.06 10.72
N SER A 595 -42.57 -4.78 9.67
CA SER A 595 -42.06 -4.49 8.33
C SER A 595 -42.76 -3.26 7.73
N GLY A 596 -41.98 -2.33 7.16
CA GLY A 596 -42.50 -1.12 6.51
C GLY A 596 -43.47 -1.41 5.34
N LEU A 597 -43.48 -2.63 4.82
CA LEU A 597 -44.39 -3.10 3.78
C LEU A 597 -45.81 -3.37 4.29
N PHE A 598 -45.97 -3.93 5.51
CA PHE A 598 -47.28 -4.21 6.08
C PHE A 598 -48.00 -2.92 6.52
N ARG A 599 -47.26 -1.93 7.03
CA ARG A 599 -47.80 -0.60 7.36
C ARG A 599 -48.27 0.18 6.13
N MET A 600 -47.64 -0.02 4.96
CA MET A 600 -48.14 0.53 3.70
C MET A 600 -49.41 -0.18 3.21
N TYR A 601 -49.54 -1.48 3.45
CA TYR A 601 -50.74 -2.24 3.08
C TYR A 601 -51.98 -1.83 3.90
N GLU A 602 -51.83 -1.58 5.21
CA GLU A 602 -52.94 -1.08 6.05
C GLU A 602 -53.38 0.34 5.68
N LEU A 603 -52.44 1.21 5.29
CA LEU A 603 -52.72 2.58 4.87
C LEU A 603 -53.53 2.65 3.56
N ILE A 604 -53.44 1.60 2.74
CA ILE A 604 -54.16 1.48 1.45
C ILE A 604 -55.50 0.75 1.64
N SER A 605 -55.64 -0.07 2.68
CA SER A 605 -56.76 -1.00 2.83
C SER A 605 -57.81 -0.59 3.87
N THR A 606 -57.72 0.59 4.46
CA THR A 606 -58.69 1.07 5.44
C THR A 606 -59.97 1.61 4.75
N PRO A 607 -61.17 1.07 5.05
CA PRO A 607 -62.42 1.58 4.48
C PRO A 607 -62.81 2.92 5.13
N PRO A 608 -63.56 3.79 4.43
CA PRO A 608 -63.76 5.17 4.86
C PRO A 608 -64.70 5.24 6.06
N SER A 609 -64.22 5.82 7.16
CA SER A 609 -65.06 6.27 8.28
C SER A 609 -65.03 7.80 8.38
N ASP A 610 -66.23 8.36 8.27
CA ASP A 610 -66.70 9.74 8.50
C ASP A 610 -66.25 10.89 7.59
N GLU A 611 -67.27 11.62 7.15
CA GLU A 611 -67.35 12.35 5.88
C GLU A 611 -66.95 13.84 5.95
N SER A 612 -66.40 14.34 7.06
CA SER A 612 -66.22 15.80 7.23
C SER A 612 -64.84 16.37 6.88
N ASP A 613 -63.80 15.54 6.71
CA ASP A 613 -62.43 16.04 6.47
C ASP A 613 -61.88 15.85 5.05
N LEU A 614 -62.61 15.15 4.17
CA LEU A 614 -62.18 14.85 2.78
C LEU A 614 -62.28 16.04 1.81
N ALA A 615 -63.06 17.08 2.13
CA ALA A 615 -63.21 18.25 1.25
C ALA A 615 -62.01 19.21 1.30
N LYS A 616 -61.22 19.19 2.39
CA LYS A 616 -60.02 20.02 2.53
C LYS A 616 -58.75 19.34 2.01
N LEU A 617 -58.70 18.00 1.97
CA LEU A 617 -57.57 17.26 1.39
C LEU A 617 -57.62 17.18 -0.15
N SER A 618 -58.80 17.27 -0.75
CA SER A 618 -59.04 17.11 -2.20
C SER A 618 -58.42 18.21 -3.09
N ARG A 619 -58.16 19.41 -2.56
CA ARG A 619 -57.59 20.53 -3.34
C ARG A 619 -56.06 20.55 -3.39
N THR A 620 -55.38 19.95 -2.41
CA THR A 620 -53.91 19.93 -2.34
C THR A 620 -53.30 18.69 -3.00
N PHE A 621 -54.11 17.67 -3.32
CA PHE A 621 -53.64 16.39 -3.86
C PHE A 621 -53.78 16.21 -5.39
N LYS A 622 -54.18 17.25 -6.15
CA LYS A 622 -54.25 17.15 -7.63
C LYS A 622 -52.91 17.27 -8.36
N SER A 623 -51.81 17.59 -7.67
CA SER A 623 -50.47 17.69 -8.27
C SER A 623 -49.48 16.60 -7.81
N VAL A 624 -49.88 15.72 -6.89
CA VAL A 624 -49.03 14.66 -6.33
C VAL A 624 -48.99 13.36 -7.17
N PRO A 625 -50.01 12.97 -7.98
CA PRO A 625 -49.94 11.72 -8.75
C PRO A 625 -48.89 11.75 -9.89
N LEU A 626 -48.57 12.92 -10.43
CA LEU A 626 -47.55 13.05 -11.48
C LEU A 626 -46.12 12.92 -10.96
N PHE A 627 -45.87 13.29 -9.70
CA PHE A 627 -44.55 13.18 -9.08
C PHE A 627 -44.30 11.77 -8.53
N ALA A 628 -45.35 11.11 -8.02
CA ALA A 628 -45.28 9.73 -7.55
C ALA A 628 -45.07 8.72 -8.69
N SER A 629 -45.67 8.90 -9.87
CA SER A 629 -45.41 8.05 -11.04
C SER A 629 -44.00 8.20 -11.62
N PHE A 630 -43.37 9.36 -11.47
CA PHE A 630 -41.99 9.57 -11.94
C PHE A 630 -40.96 8.88 -11.02
N ILE A 631 -41.23 8.87 -9.72
CA ILE A 631 -40.35 8.23 -8.72
C ILE A 631 -40.58 6.71 -8.68
N SER A 632 -41.82 6.22 -8.81
CA SER A 632 -42.09 4.78 -8.89
C SER A 632 -41.64 4.16 -10.22
N GLY A 633 -41.72 4.90 -11.34
CA GLY A 633 -41.13 4.47 -12.61
C GLY A 633 -39.60 4.38 -12.59
N ALA A 634 -38.93 5.33 -11.93
CA ALA A 634 -37.47 5.30 -11.74
C ALA A 634 -37.01 4.18 -10.78
N THR A 635 -37.84 3.79 -9.81
CA THR A 635 -37.49 2.72 -8.86
C THR A 635 -37.82 1.33 -9.39
N ALA A 636 -38.89 1.18 -10.19
CA ALA A 636 -39.22 -0.08 -10.87
C ALA A 636 -38.26 -0.40 -12.04
N GLY A 637 -37.71 0.63 -12.71
CA GLY A 637 -36.64 0.45 -13.71
C GLY A 637 -35.31 -0.05 -13.12
N CYS A 638 -35.05 0.24 -11.83
CA CYS A 638 -33.85 -0.22 -11.13
C CYS A 638 -34.01 -1.61 -10.48
N LEU A 639 -35.22 -2.17 -10.45
CA LEU A 639 -35.51 -3.50 -9.87
C LEU A 639 -35.83 -4.57 -10.93
N ALA A 640 -35.78 -4.22 -12.22
CA ALA A 640 -35.95 -5.14 -13.34
C ALA A 640 -34.65 -5.44 -14.09
N VAL A 641 -33.53 -5.65 -13.38
CA VAL A 641 -32.31 -6.21 -13.98
C VAL A 641 -31.82 -7.46 -13.24
N PRO A 642 -32.50 -8.62 -13.40
CA PRO A 642 -31.93 -9.93 -13.08
C PRO A 642 -30.66 -10.27 -13.90
N GLY A 643 -30.24 -9.41 -14.85
CA GLY A 643 -29.03 -9.58 -15.65
C GLY A 643 -27.72 -9.19 -14.95
N ILE A 644 -27.75 -8.33 -13.92
CA ILE A 644 -26.51 -7.82 -13.28
C ILE A 644 -26.02 -8.72 -12.15
N PHE A 645 -26.93 -9.43 -11.47
CA PHE A 645 -26.55 -10.39 -10.41
C PHE A 645 -26.06 -11.73 -10.98
N ASN A 646 -26.58 -12.15 -12.14
CA ASN A 646 -26.08 -13.32 -12.89
C ASN A 646 -24.74 -13.06 -13.58
N GLN A 647 -24.40 -11.81 -13.91
CA GLN A 647 -23.08 -11.46 -14.43
C GLN A 647 -22.01 -11.39 -13.33
N PHE A 648 -22.39 -11.08 -12.08
CA PHE A 648 -21.45 -11.05 -10.95
C PHE A 648 -21.05 -12.47 -10.48
N THR A 649 -21.98 -13.43 -10.54
CA THR A 649 -21.74 -14.83 -10.15
C THR A 649 -21.05 -15.65 -11.24
N HIS A 650 -21.26 -15.35 -12.53
CA HIS A 650 -20.52 -16.00 -13.62
C HIS A 650 -19.09 -15.47 -13.82
N SER A 651 -18.77 -14.26 -13.32
CA SER A 651 -17.45 -13.63 -13.49
C SER A 651 -16.44 -13.95 -12.38
N ASN A 652 -16.90 -14.48 -11.24
CA ASN A 652 -16.04 -14.87 -10.12
C ASN A 652 -16.11 -16.39 -9.91
N GLN A 653 -15.44 -17.14 -10.77
CA GLN A 653 -15.11 -18.54 -10.48
C GLN A 653 -14.06 -18.57 -9.37
N LEU A 654 -14.54 -18.76 -8.14
CA LEU A 654 -13.77 -19.22 -6.99
C LEU A 654 -13.14 -20.57 -7.32
N THR A 655 -11.92 -20.55 -7.85
CA THR A 655 -11.08 -21.75 -7.91
C THR A 655 -10.51 -21.98 -6.52
N VAL A 656 -11.17 -22.83 -5.76
CA VAL A 656 -10.72 -23.32 -4.45
C VAL A 656 -9.42 -24.11 -4.66
N TRP A 657 -8.28 -23.55 -4.27
CA TRP A 657 -7.01 -24.29 -4.20
C TRP A 657 -6.98 -25.13 -2.92
N ARG A 658 -7.15 -26.46 -3.08
CA ARG A 658 -6.86 -27.45 -2.04
C ARG A 658 -5.46 -28.01 -2.27
N THR A 659 -4.48 -27.65 -1.44
CA THR A 659 -3.28 -28.47 -1.26
C THR A 659 -3.52 -29.48 -0.14
N LYS A 660 -3.02 -30.70 -0.32
CA LYS A 660 -3.23 -31.86 0.58
C LYS A 660 -2.66 -31.67 2.01
N GLU A 661 -1.89 -30.60 2.23
CA GLU A 661 -1.22 -30.31 3.50
C GLU A 661 -1.99 -29.34 4.41
N MET A 662 -3.01 -28.61 3.91
CA MET A 662 -3.86 -27.74 4.75
C MET A 662 -5.03 -28.46 5.43
N ALA A 663 -5.31 -29.72 5.07
CA ALA A 663 -6.38 -30.50 5.69
C ALA A 663 -6.07 -30.98 7.12
N LYS A 664 -4.85 -30.76 7.64
CA LYS A 664 -4.44 -31.20 8.98
C LYS A 664 -4.45 -30.10 10.05
N VAL A 665 -4.76 -28.85 9.69
CA VAL A 665 -4.73 -27.71 10.63
C VAL A 665 -6.11 -27.06 10.83
N CYS A 666 -7.13 -27.43 10.04
CA CYS A 666 -8.49 -26.88 10.16
C CYS A 666 -9.42 -27.65 11.12
N THR A 667 -8.94 -28.03 12.31
CA THR A 667 -9.83 -28.58 13.36
C THR A 667 -9.97 -27.69 14.58
N PHE A 668 -9.49 -26.42 14.55
CA PHE A 668 -9.49 -25.58 15.75
C PHE A 668 -9.96 -24.12 15.60
N CYS A 669 -10.50 -23.69 14.46
CA CYS A 669 -11.10 -22.34 14.36
C CYS A 669 -12.43 -22.39 13.60
N SER A 670 -13.49 -22.75 14.32
CA SER A 670 -14.88 -22.49 13.91
C SER A 670 -15.74 -22.27 15.16
N ILE A 671 -15.35 -21.28 15.97
CA ILE A 671 -16.21 -20.58 16.94
C ILE A 671 -15.73 -19.12 16.96
N VAL A 672 -16.39 -18.24 16.20
CA VAL A 672 -16.86 -16.88 16.55
C VAL A 672 -17.90 -16.49 15.52
#